data_AF-A0A8T5JWW7-F1
#
_entry.id   AF-A0A8T5JWW7-F1
#
_cell.length_a   1.000
_cell.length_b   1.000
_cell.length_c   1.000
_cell.angle_alpha   90.00
_cell.angle_beta   90.00
_cell.angle_gamma   90.00
#
_symmetry.space_group_name_H-M   'P 1'
#
loop_
_entity.id
_entity.type
_entity.pdbx_description
1 polymer ?
#
loop_
_entity_poly.entity_id
_entity_poly.type
_entity_poly.pdbx_seq_one_letter_code
_entity_poly.pdbx_strand_id
1 'polypeptide(L)'
;MSENDAISRIRHIDMPEYYLDYYSHLSTETYSIFQHAALAKSTLVDSSGIIEPKIAFDLADRVAKMHDIDIADHLREILKIKSKELSALILSKEIASGNYSLPDASLEDKLDLAVRVGLAIITEGVTIAPLQGISEVKIKKNKDGTDYLSVSIAGPMRAAGGTESAVTLLIADYVRQIAGLSKFQANSFDDETGRFVEELRIYEREASSFQFHILDEDIEHVISNLPVELAGVDTDPYEVVNHKGMTRIKTDRVRGGALRVLNDGLIGRSKKLLKRVEMYNLDGWEWLADLKGAVQTGDNQEDAAAKRMREVITGRSVLSMPNKLGGFRLRYGRACNTGFAAIGFHPVVAEILDHTIAVGTQVKIDIPGKGATVAFVDSIETPTVRLDNGDVVKIKDVKHGIEIKNKIEKILHLGDVLITFGDFLENNAQLIPSGYVEEIWIEELKLIISKSETENQYLKQFLIKIPTIEEAIKISLDFEFSLHPHYLYFWDKISSEELVQLLEPKNFNENNIEYPIKIKKILEKLGTPHKVKSESIILDDEEAKIFFNLLFIRKPTIDDSSVPQILTKSSKIKINNKFSTSVGIRIGRPEKASARQMKPATHTLFPISDKGGPTRDLLKASRNEHFFANLHNRHCEQCNEPSIGIKCSKCGTKTTVTFRCNSCRDTLTEPYCEKCKRKAPAHSHKEFPLKARLLLAQEKMGIRAKEPFKGLKELISEDKIAEPLEKGLVRQSLGLTTFKDGTIRFDATNSPLTQFKPSWIGTSIEKLKELGYSHDIDGKPIESIDQTIELRMQDVVIPNESGRYLVSTCKYIDTLLVKFYGKTSFYNVNNTEEL
;
A
#
# COMPACT_ATOMS: atom_id res chain seq x y z
N MET A 1 -25.46 2.66 20.36
CA MET A 1 -25.73 2.66 18.91
C MET A 1 -26.44 1.34 18.59
N SER A 2 -27.61 1.38 17.97
CA SER A 2 -28.41 0.21 17.58
C SER A 2 -28.24 -0.10 16.09
N GLU A 3 -28.54 -1.33 15.69
CA GLU A 3 -28.63 -1.83 14.30
C GLU A 3 -29.30 -0.83 13.32
N ASN A 4 -30.32 -0.10 13.79
CA ASN A 4 -31.02 0.94 13.04
C ASN A 4 -30.15 2.11 12.55
N ASP A 5 -29.02 2.41 13.20
CA ASP A 5 -28.20 3.59 12.88
C ASP A 5 -27.46 3.42 11.55
N ALA A 6 -26.96 2.21 11.26
CA ALA A 6 -26.25 1.93 10.01
C ALA A 6 -27.18 1.97 8.79
N ILE A 7 -28.33 1.28 8.88
CA ILE A 7 -29.32 1.24 7.81
C ILE A 7 -29.87 2.65 7.56
N SER A 8 -30.15 3.42 8.62
CA SER A 8 -30.59 4.82 8.45
C SER A 8 -29.57 5.69 7.72
N ARG A 9 -28.27 5.42 7.87
CA ARG A 9 -27.19 6.19 7.23
C ARG A 9 -27.04 5.87 5.74
N ILE A 10 -27.35 4.65 5.33
CA ILE A 10 -27.22 4.23 3.92
C ILE A 10 -28.54 4.34 3.14
N ARG A 11 -29.69 4.47 3.80
CA ARG A 11 -31.03 4.48 3.18
C ARG A 11 -31.22 5.57 2.10
N HIS A 12 -30.45 6.65 2.17
CA HIS A 12 -30.53 7.78 1.23
C HIS A 12 -29.46 7.73 0.13
N ILE A 13 -28.61 6.71 0.13
CA ILE A 13 -27.58 6.53 -0.89
C ILE A 13 -28.21 5.73 -2.03
N ASP A 14 -28.13 6.26 -3.25
CA ASP A 14 -28.59 5.55 -4.45
C ASP A 14 -27.66 4.37 -4.74
N MET A 15 -28.19 3.16 -4.60
CA MET A 15 -27.47 1.91 -4.85
C MET A 15 -28.45 0.78 -5.21
N PRO A 16 -27.98 -0.26 -5.93
CA PRO A 16 -28.78 -1.45 -6.18
C PRO A 16 -29.26 -2.12 -4.88
N GLU A 17 -30.45 -2.71 -4.91
CA GLU A 17 -31.09 -3.37 -3.74
C GLU A 17 -30.18 -4.44 -3.12
N TYR A 18 -29.47 -5.23 -3.94
CA TYR A 18 -28.56 -6.25 -3.45
C TYR A 18 -27.36 -5.68 -2.66
N TYR A 19 -26.94 -4.44 -2.92
CA TYR A 19 -25.92 -3.76 -2.13
C TYR A 19 -26.48 -3.23 -0.80
N LEU A 20 -27.74 -2.81 -0.78
CA LEU A 20 -28.43 -2.43 0.45
C LEU A 20 -28.53 -3.63 1.40
N ASP A 21 -28.93 -4.79 0.87
CA ASP A 21 -28.99 -6.05 1.64
C ASP A 21 -27.61 -6.47 2.14
N TYR A 22 -26.58 -6.38 1.28
CA TYR A 22 -25.19 -6.68 1.64
C TYR A 22 -24.69 -5.81 2.81
N TYR A 23 -24.84 -4.49 2.73
CA TYR A 23 -24.41 -3.60 3.82
C TYR A 23 -25.26 -3.73 5.09
N SER A 24 -26.55 -4.03 4.95
CA SER A 24 -27.44 -4.34 6.07
C SER A 24 -26.96 -5.58 6.82
N HIS A 25 -26.63 -6.65 6.09
CA HIS A 25 -26.10 -7.88 6.65
C HIS A 25 -24.77 -7.65 7.37
N LEU A 26 -23.80 -6.98 6.72
CA LEU A 26 -22.50 -6.67 7.31
C LEU A 26 -22.60 -5.83 8.59
N SER A 27 -23.51 -4.84 8.59
CA SER A 27 -23.77 -4.03 9.78
C SER A 27 -24.28 -4.89 10.93
N THR A 28 -25.28 -5.74 10.66
CA THR A 28 -25.89 -6.64 11.65
C THR A 28 -24.85 -7.56 12.28
N GLU A 29 -24.02 -8.20 11.45
CA GLU A 29 -22.93 -9.06 11.89
C GLU A 29 -21.88 -8.29 12.71
N THR A 30 -21.49 -7.10 12.27
CA THR A 30 -20.54 -6.23 12.99
C THR A 30 -21.06 -5.88 14.38
N TYR A 31 -22.34 -5.53 14.50
CA TYR A 31 -22.96 -5.24 15.80
C TYR A 31 -23.05 -6.48 16.68
N SER A 32 -23.39 -7.65 16.12
CA SER A 32 -23.39 -8.91 16.84
C SER A 32 -22.00 -9.21 17.43
N ILE A 33 -20.93 -9.08 16.64
CA ILE A 33 -19.55 -9.24 17.10
C ILE A 33 -19.22 -8.26 18.24
N PHE A 34 -19.63 -6.99 18.09
CA PHE A 34 -19.41 -5.96 19.11
C PHE A 34 -20.14 -6.29 20.42
N GLN A 35 -21.37 -6.80 20.36
CA GLN A 35 -22.11 -7.22 21.55
C GLN A 35 -21.43 -8.38 22.28
N HIS A 36 -20.95 -9.39 21.55
CA HIS A 36 -20.20 -10.52 22.14
C HIS A 36 -18.92 -10.03 22.83
N ALA A 37 -18.17 -9.12 22.18
CA ALA A 37 -16.99 -8.50 22.78
C ALA A 37 -17.32 -7.69 24.05
N ALA A 38 -18.47 -6.99 24.07
CA ALA A 38 -18.89 -6.19 25.22
C ALA A 38 -19.26 -7.09 26.40
N LEU A 39 -19.96 -8.20 26.14
CA LEU A 39 -20.24 -9.22 27.13
C LEU A 39 -18.96 -9.81 27.72
N ALA A 40 -17.93 -10.07 26.91
CA ALA A 40 -16.63 -10.51 27.41
C ALA A 40 -15.94 -9.44 28.28
N LYS A 41 -15.89 -8.18 27.83
CA LYS A 41 -15.29 -7.05 28.57
C LYS A 41 -15.99 -6.75 29.90
N SER A 42 -17.32 -6.98 29.98
CA SER A 42 -18.11 -6.80 31.20
C SER A 42 -17.67 -7.69 32.37
N THR A 43 -16.88 -8.73 32.12
CA THR A 43 -16.31 -9.58 33.17
C THR A 43 -15.22 -8.88 33.99
N LEU A 44 -14.69 -7.75 33.50
CA LEU A 44 -13.66 -6.92 34.13
C LEU A 44 -12.34 -7.66 34.42
N VAL A 45 -12.09 -8.77 33.74
CA VAL A 45 -10.82 -9.53 33.86
C VAL A 45 -9.69 -8.92 33.02
N ASP A 46 -10.04 -8.04 32.08
CA ASP A 46 -9.11 -7.25 31.27
C ASP A 46 -8.68 -5.95 31.96
N SER A 47 -7.79 -5.22 31.28
CA SER A 47 -7.32 -3.87 31.66
C SER A 47 -8.38 -2.77 31.51
N SER A 48 -9.37 -3.00 30.63
CA SER A 48 -10.49 -2.10 30.34
C SER A 48 -11.80 -2.86 30.43
N GLY A 49 -12.83 -2.21 30.97
CA GLY A 49 -14.20 -2.73 31.04
C GLY A 49 -15.05 -2.40 29.82
N ILE A 50 -14.48 -1.70 28.83
CA ILE A 50 -15.16 -1.31 27.58
C ILE A 50 -14.37 -1.80 26.37
N ILE A 51 -15.03 -1.82 25.22
CA ILE A 51 -14.37 -2.05 23.93
C ILE A 51 -13.68 -0.75 23.52
N GLU A 52 -12.40 -0.86 23.16
CA GLU A 52 -11.56 0.29 22.79
C GLU A 52 -11.70 0.67 21.30
N PRO A 53 -11.77 -0.28 20.34
CA PRO A 53 -12.14 0.05 18.97
C PRO A 53 -13.55 0.63 18.86
N LYS A 54 -13.68 1.74 18.13
CA LYS A 54 -14.97 2.40 17.86
C LYS A 54 -15.41 2.07 16.43
N ILE A 55 -16.68 1.71 16.26
CA ILE A 55 -17.29 1.52 14.93
C ILE A 55 -17.46 2.90 14.31
N ALA A 56 -17.08 3.10 13.04
CA ALA A 56 -17.25 4.34 12.29
C ALA A 56 -17.74 4.02 10.87
N PHE A 57 -18.67 4.81 10.33
CA PHE A 57 -19.28 4.54 9.02
C PHE A 57 -18.65 5.33 7.87
N ASP A 58 -18.18 6.54 8.15
CA ASP A 58 -17.65 7.45 7.13
C ASP A 58 -16.49 8.29 7.68
N LEU A 59 -16.01 9.23 6.86
CA LEU A 59 -14.98 10.18 7.24
C LEU A 59 -15.34 10.95 8.52
N ALA A 60 -16.55 11.47 8.58
CA ALA A 60 -16.96 12.35 9.67
C ALA A 60 -17.02 11.62 11.01
N ASP A 61 -17.56 10.41 11.00
CA ASP A 61 -17.53 9.50 12.15
C ASP A 61 -16.10 9.19 12.60
N ARG A 62 -15.20 8.88 11.66
CA ARG A 62 -13.80 8.58 11.97
C ARG A 62 -13.14 9.75 12.68
N VAL A 63 -13.27 10.97 12.16
CA VAL A 63 -12.66 12.17 12.75
C VAL A 63 -13.26 12.47 14.13
N ALA A 64 -14.59 12.45 14.25
CA ALA A 64 -15.29 12.69 15.51
C ALA A 64 -14.86 11.69 16.60
N LYS A 65 -14.88 10.39 16.29
CA LYS A 65 -14.53 9.31 17.23
C LYS A 65 -13.03 9.24 17.52
N MET A 66 -12.18 9.70 16.60
CA MET A 66 -10.72 9.80 16.78
C MET A 66 -10.35 10.84 17.84
N HIS A 67 -11.10 11.95 17.88
CA HIS A 67 -10.84 13.07 18.79
C HIS A 67 -11.84 13.19 19.95
N ASP A 68 -12.83 12.31 20.02
CA ASP A 68 -13.89 12.32 21.04
C ASP A 68 -14.67 13.64 21.10
N ILE A 69 -15.04 14.16 19.92
CA ILE A 69 -15.79 15.41 19.74
C ILE A 69 -17.03 15.20 18.86
N ASP A 70 -18.08 15.99 19.13
CA ASP A 70 -19.35 15.91 18.39
C ASP A 70 -19.35 16.86 17.18
N ILE A 71 -18.74 16.41 16.07
CA ILE A 71 -18.63 17.18 14.83
C ILE A 71 -19.17 16.44 13.60
N ALA A 72 -19.66 15.21 13.77
CA ALA A 72 -19.85 14.29 12.66
C ALA A 72 -20.95 14.80 11.70
N ASP A 73 -22.10 15.21 12.24
CA ASP A 73 -23.22 15.72 11.43
C ASP A 73 -22.84 17.00 10.67
N HIS A 74 -22.22 17.96 11.37
CA HIS A 74 -21.77 19.21 10.77
C HIS A 74 -20.73 19.00 9.66
N LEU A 75 -19.73 18.15 9.90
CA LEU A 75 -18.72 17.82 8.90
C LEU A 75 -19.34 17.16 7.66
N ARG A 76 -20.35 16.29 7.83
CA ARG A 76 -21.07 15.71 6.68
C ARG A 76 -21.80 16.77 5.86
N GLU A 77 -22.47 17.72 6.50
CA GLU A 77 -23.14 18.81 5.78
C GLU A 77 -22.16 19.68 5.00
N ILE A 78 -20.99 19.98 5.56
CA ILE A 78 -19.96 20.75 4.85
C ILE A 78 -19.40 19.95 3.66
N LEU A 79 -19.13 18.65 3.83
CA LEU A 79 -18.58 17.78 2.78
C LEU A 79 -19.53 17.60 1.57
N LYS A 80 -20.85 17.80 1.74
CA LYS A 80 -21.81 17.78 0.62
C LYS A 80 -21.63 18.97 -0.32
N ILE A 81 -21.12 20.09 0.18
CA ILE A 81 -21.08 21.39 -0.52
C ILE A 81 -19.65 21.79 -0.89
N LYS A 82 -18.66 21.33 -0.10
CA LYS A 82 -17.26 21.74 -0.21
C LYS A 82 -16.35 20.54 -0.39
N SER A 83 -15.18 20.78 -0.98
CA SER A 83 -14.13 19.76 -1.04
C SER A 83 -13.65 19.39 0.37
N LYS A 84 -13.03 18.21 0.49
CA LYS A 84 -12.40 17.72 1.72
C LYS A 84 -11.45 18.77 2.32
N GLU A 85 -10.68 19.41 1.46
CA GLU A 85 -9.64 20.36 1.85
C GLU A 85 -10.21 21.67 2.39
N LEU A 86 -11.26 22.21 1.76
CA LEU A 86 -11.97 23.38 2.29
C LEU A 86 -12.74 23.05 3.58
N SER A 87 -13.33 21.86 3.65
CA SER A 87 -14.04 21.38 4.84
C SER A 87 -13.11 21.31 6.05
N ALA A 88 -11.87 20.86 5.85
CA ALA A 88 -10.84 20.83 6.89
C ALA A 88 -10.56 22.23 7.48
N LEU A 89 -10.41 23.25 6.63
CA LEU A 89 -10.16 24.63 7.09
C LEU A 89 -11.36 25.23 7.82
N ILE A 90 -12.57 25.02 7.30
CA ILE A 90 -13.81 25.53 7.93
C ILE A 90 -13.93 24.97 9.35
N LEU A 91 -13.81 23.64 9.52
CA LEU A 91 -13.87 23.03 10.86
C LEU A 91 -12.72 23.48 11.76
N SER A 92 -11.50 23.57 11.21
CA SER A 92 -10.34 24.03 11.99
C SER A 92 -10.56 25.45 12.52
N LYS A 93 -11.17 26.33 11.71
CA LYS A 93 -11.53 27.69 12.13
C LYS A 93 -12.56 27.72 13.25
N GLU A 94 -13.63 26.94 13.12
CA GLU A 94 -14.68 26.86 14.14
C GLU A 94 -14.11 26.38 15.48
N ILE A 95 -13.27 25.33 15.46
CA ILE A 95 -12.63 24.78 16.65
C ILE A 95 -11.66 25.80 17.26
N ALA A 96 -10.83 26.45 16.45
CA ALA A 96 -9.91 27.49 16.92
C ALA A 96 -10.65 28.68 17.56
N SER A 97 -11.87 28.97 17.10
CA SER A 97 -12.75 30.00 17.67
C SER A 97 -13.41 29.57 19.00
N GLY A 98 -13.26 28.31 19.40
CA GLY A 98 -13.77 27.74 20.64
C GLY A 98 -14.98 26.82 20.51
N ASN A 99 -15.49 26.56 19.30
CA ASN A 99 -16.56 25.59 19.11
C ASN A 99 -16.04 24.17 19.43
N TYR A 100 -16.92 23.31 19.96
CA TYR A 100 -16.63 21.90 20.28
C TYR A 100 -15.50 21.68 21.32
N SER A 101 -15.03 22.74 21.96
CA SER A 101 -14.01 22.69 23.00
C SER A 101 -14.64 22.62 24.38
N LEU A 102 -13.91 22.08 25.36
CA LEU A 102 -14.35 22.11 26.76
C LEU A 102 -14.45 23.57 27.25
N PRO A 103 -15.38 23.89 28.19
CA PRO A 103 -15.56 25.25 28.69
C PRO A 103 -14.30 25.91 29.29
N ASP A 104 -13.41 25.10 29.84
CA ASP A 104 -12.14 25.47 30.48
C ASP A 104 -10.92 25.30 29.56
N ALA A 105 -11.11 24.93 28.30
CA ALA A 105 -10.02 24.73 27.35
C ALA A 105 -9.24 26.03 27.09
N SER A 106 -7.92 25.95 27.23
CA SER A 106 -7.02 27.06 26.92
C SER A 106 -7.00 27.37 25.42
N LEU A 107 -6.47 28.54 25.03
CA LEU A 107 -6.27 28.85 23.62
C LEU A 107 -5.34 27.81 22.95
N GLU A 108 -4.32 27.33 23.66
CA GLU A 108 -3.43 26.28 23.15
C GLU A 108 -4.19 24.97 22.89
N ASP A 109 -5.07 24.54 23.80
CA ASP A 109 -5.88 23.32 23.62
C ASP A 109 -6.80 23.41 22.40
N LYS A 110 -7.41 24.59 22.18
CA LYS A 110 -8.26 24.85 21.02
C LYS A 110 -7.48 24.77 19.71
N LEU A 111 -6.28 25.37 19.68
CA LEU A 111 -5.42 25.37 18.50
C LEU A 111 -4.84 23.98 18.22
N ASP A 112 -4.42 23.24 19.24
CA ASP A 112 -3.96 21.85 19.10
C ASP A 112 -5.07 20.97 18.50
N LEU A 113 -6.29 21.04 19.06
CA LEU A 113 -7.42 20.29 18.54
C LEU A 113 -7.77 20.68 17.10
N ALA A 114 -7.76 21.99 16.78
CA ALA A 114 -8.06 22.48 15.45
C ALA A 114 -7.08 21.94 14.39
N VAL A 115 -5.77 21.98 14.67
CA VAL A 115 -4.75 21.45 13.74
C VAL A 115 -4.90 19.95 13.55
N ARG A 116 -5.14 19.20 14.64
CA ARG A 116 -5.32 17.74 14.59
C ARG A 116 -6.56 17.34 13.80
N VAL A 117 -7.70 17.98 14.06
CA VAL A 117 -8.96 17.70 13.33
C VAL A 117 -8.82 18.06 11.86
N GLY A 118 -8.21 19.20 11.54
CA GLY A 118 -7.91 19.57 10.16
C GLY A 118 -7.07 18.52 9.44
N LEU A 119 -5.97 18.07 10.07
CA LEU A 119 -5.14 17.01 9.52
C LEU A 119 -5.89 15.67 9.39
N ALA A 120 -6.73 15.32 10.36
CA ALA A 120 -7.55 14.12 10.34
C ALA A 120 -8.52 14.13 9.15
N ILE A 121 -9.15 15.26 8.84
CA ILE A 121 -10.02 15.41 7.66
C ILE A 121 -9.21 15.23 6.38
N ILE A 122 -8.07 15.91 6.24
CA ILE A 122 -7.20 15.82 5.05
C ILE A 122 -6.72 14.38 4.81
N THR A 123 -6.31 13.70 5.87
CA THR A 123 -5.85 12.29 5.86
C THR A 123 -6.98 11.27 5.95
N GLU A 124 -8.23 11.71 5.73
CA GLU A 124 -9.44 10.88 5.71
C GLU A 124 -9.74 10.08 6.99
N GLY A 125 -9.10 10.43 8.11
CA GLY A 125 -9.22 9.73 9.37
C GLY A 125 -8.67 8.30 9.31
N VAL A 126 -7.83 7.96 8.32
CA VAL A 126 -7.27 6.61 8.14
C VAL A 126 -5.82 6.47 8.60
N THR A 127 -5.17 7.59 8.95
CA THR A 127 -3.77 7.60 9.39
C THR A 127 -3.65 7.92 10.88
N ILE A 128 -2.55 7.49 11.50
CA ILE A 128 -2.26 7.80 12.91
C ILE A 128 -1.62 9.19 13.09
N ALA A 129 -1.31 9.89 12.00
CA ALA A 129 -0.59 11.17 12.04
C ALA A 129 -1.29 12.28 12.85
N PRO A 130 -2.63 12.44 12.81
CA PRO A 130 -3.33 13.40 13.67
C PRO A 130 -3.18 13.13 15.17
N LEU A 131 -3.03 11.85 15.56
CA LEU A 131 -2.93 11.44 16.96
C LEU A 131 -1.48 11.42 17.46
N GLN A 132 -0.57 10.82 16.69
CA GLN A 132 0.81 10.54 17.11
C GLN A 132 1.87 11.25 16.28
N GLY A 133 1.51 11.84 15.14
CA GLY A 133 2.43 12.60 14.29
C GLY A 133 2.62 14.03 14.79
N ILE A 134 1.58 14.64 15.36
CA ILE A 134 1.67 15.92 16.06
C ILE A 134 1.91 15.62 17.54
N SER A 135 3.09 15.97 18.04
CA SER A 135 3.46 15.79 19.45
C SER A 135 2.81 16.84 20.33
N GLU A 136 2.90 18.11 19.95
CA GLU A 136 2.30 19.24 20.68
C GLU A 136 2.12 20.44 19.74
N VAL A 137 1.08 21.23 19.97
CA VAL A 137 0.93 22.58 19.42
C VAL A 137 1.01 23.58 20.58
N LYS A 138 1.87 24.60 20.47
CA LYS A 138 2.14 25.57 21.55
C LYS A 138 2.23 26.99 21.04
N ILE A 139 1.87 27.93 21.91
CA ILE A 139 2.14 29.35 21.71
C ILE A 139 3.51 29.67 22.31
N LYS A 140 4.38 30.28 21.52
CA LYS A 140 5.72 30.70 21.93
C LYS A 140 5.94 32.16 21.56
N LYS A 141 7.06 32.74 22.04
CA LYS A 141 7.39 34.16 21.87
C LYS A 141 8.54 34.41 20.90
N ASN A 142 8.38 35.41 20.04
CA ASN A 142 9.45 36.04 19.28
C ASN A 142 10.33 36.92 20.16
N LYS A 143 11.48 37.34 19.63
CA LYS A 143 12.40 38.23 20.35
C LYS A 143 11.80 39.61 20.61
N ASP A 144 10.88 40.04 19.75
CA ASP A 144 10.07 41.26 19.93
C ASP A 144 8.92 41.09 20.96
N GLY A 145 8.77 39.90 21.54
CA GLY A 145 7.74 39.58 22.54
C GLY A 145 6.40 39.13 21.96
N THR A 146 6.22 39.14 20.63
CA THR A 146 4.99 38.71 19.97
C THR A 146 4.76 37.20 20.10
N ASP A 147 3.49 36.82 20.26
CA ASP A 147 3.09 35.41 20.35
C ASP A 147 2.88 34.81 18.96
N TYR A 148 3.45 33.62 18.73
CA TYR A 148 3.33 32.86 17.47
C TYR A 148 3.04 31.38 17.75
N LEU A 149 2.56 30.66 16.73
CA LEU A 149 2.22 29.24 16.84
C LEU A 149 3.40 28.32 16.47
N SER A 150 3.60 27.27 17.26
CA SER A 150 4.63 26.24 17.08
C SER A 150 4.00 24.86 17.00
N VAL A 151 4.36 24.07 15.98
CA VAL A 151 3.85 22.70 15.78
C VAL A 151 5.00 21.71 15.89
N SER A 152 5.00 20.91 16.94
CA SER A 152 6.03 19.90 17.19
C SER A 152 5.67 18.58 16.54
N ILE A 153 6.51 18.11 15.62
CA ILE A 153 6.31 16.90 14.84
C ILE A 153 7.09 15.71 15.40
N ALA A 154 6.46 14.54 15.40
CA ALA A 154 7.05 13.25 15.77
C ALA A 154 7.16 12.30 14.56
N GLY A 155 7.95 11.23 14.72
CA GLY A 155 8.22 10.23 13.67
C GLY A 155 6.97 9.62 12.98
N PRO A 156 5.86 9.34 13.70
CA PRO A 156 4.64 8.81 13.07
C PRO A 156 3.99 9.72 12.02
N MET A 157 4.38 11.00 11.92
CA MET A 157 3.92 11.92 10.87
C MET A 157 4.19 11.40 9.45
N ARG A 158 5.20 10.53 9.28
CA ARG A 158 5.47 9.83 8.02
C ARG A 158 4.24 9.13 7.43
N ALA A 159 3.31 8.68 8.27
CA ALA A 159 2.09 7.99 7.84
C ALA A 159 1.09 8.90 7.10
N ALA A 160 1.14 10.22 7.29
CA ALA A 160 0.27 11.15 6.56
C ALA A 160 0.58 11.20 5.06
N GLY A 161 1.86 11.02 4.68
CA GLY A 161 2.36 11.34 3.35
C GLY A 161 2.96 12.75 3.29
N GLY A 162 3.77 12.99 2.25
CA GLY A 162 4.51 14.26 2.12
C GLY A 162 3.58 15.47 1.99
N THR A 163 2.57 15.39 1.12
CA THR A 163 1.64 16.50 0.86
C THR A 163 0.79 16.83 2.08
N GLU A 164 0.20 15.82 2.71
CA GLU A 164 -0.68 15.96 3.86
C GLU A 164 0.09 16.46 5.09
N SER A 165 1.33 16.00 5.28
CA SER A 165 2.21 16.50 6.34
C SER A 165 2.55 17.98 6.16
N ALA A 166 2.79 18.44 4.92
CA ALA A 166 3.02 19.86 4.63
C ALA A 166 1.76 20.72 4.82
N VAL A 167 0.58 20.20 4.44
CA VAL A 167 -0.72 20.86 4.66
C VAL A 167 -0.99 21.09 6.15
N THR A 168 -0.39 20.30 7.06
CA THR A 168 -0.47 20.56 8.51
C THR A 168 0.01 21.97 8.86
N LEU A 169 1.06 22.46 8.21
CA LEU A 169 1.62 23.80 8.44
C LEU A 169 0.73 24.89 7.85
N LEU A 170 0.06 24.62 6.73
CA LEU A 170 -0.97 25.51 6.16
C LEU A 170 -2.17 25.66 7.08
N ILE A 171 -2.66 24.54 7.64
CA ILE A 171 -3.78 24.53 8.60
C ILE A 171 -3.37 25.32 9.86
N ALA A 172 -2.16 25.06 10.38
CA ALA A 172 -1.61 25.77 11.53
C ALA A 172 -1.52 27.28 11.28
N ASP A 173 -1.08 27.69 10.08
CA ASP A 173 -1.02 29.10 9.68
C ASP A 173 -2.42 29.72 9.57
N TYR A 174 -3.41 28.98 9.09
CA TYR A 174 -4.77 29.46 9.04
C TYR A 174 -5.35 29.70 10.45
N VAL A 175 -5.20 28.72 11.36
CA VAL A 175 -5.75 28.85 12.72
C VAL A 175 -5.02 29.88 13.57
N ARG A 176 -3.71 30.08 13.37
CA ARG A 176 -2.96 31.11 14.11
C ARG A 176 -3.41 32.52 13.70
N GLN A 177 -3.76 32.74 12.44
CA GLN A 177 -4.33 34.02 11.99
C GLN A 177 -5.68 34.29 12.66
N ILE A 178 -6.54 33.26 12.77
CA ILE A 178 -7.85 33.37 13.45
C ILE A 178 -7.67 33.69 14.93
N ALA A 179 -6.66 33.12 15.59
CA ALA A 179 -6.33 33.42 16.97
C ALA A 179 -5.59 34.77 17.17
N GLY A 180 -5.31 35.52 16.10
CA GLY A 180 -4.61 36.80 16.17
C GLY A 180 -3.12 36.68 16.51
N LEU A 181 -2.51 35.51 16.29
CA LEU A 181 -1.09 35.28 16.55
C LEU A 181 -0.21 35.82 15.41
N SER A 182 0.95 36.34 15.79
CA SER A 182 1.96 36.86 14.88
C SER A 182 2.66 35.72 14.12
N LYS A 183 3.37 36.09 13.04
CA LYS A 183 4.21 35.13 12.29
C LYS A 183 5.40 34.70 13.14
N PHE A 184 5.81 33.45 12.98
CA PHE A 184 7.11 32.97 13.41
C PHE A 184 8.23 33.80 12.75
N GLN A 185 9.23 34.19 13.54
CA GLN A 185 10.43 34.86 13.07
C GLN A 185 11.63 33.92 13.28
N ALA A 186 12.12 33.33 12.19
CA ALA A 186 13.30 32.49 12.21
C ALA A 186 14.54 33.29 12.61
N ASN A 187 15.51 32.60 13.21
CA ASN A 187 16.79 33.14 13.66
C ASN A 187 16.66 34.30 14.66
N SER A 188 15.54 34.38 15.38
CA SER A 188 15.28 35.43 16.36
C SER A 188 16.28 35.41 17.52
N PHE A 189 16.66 34.21 17.97
CA PHE A 189 17.51 34.01 19.15
C PHE A 189 18.85 33.36 18.80
N ASP A 190 18.82 32.33 17.95
CA ASP A 190 19.95 31.48 17.58
C ASP A 190 19.87 31.13 16.07
N ASP A 191 20.89 30.49 15.48
CA ASP A 191 20.86 30.03 14.07
C ASP A 191 19.98 28.77 13.89
N GLU A 192 18.66 28.98 13.82
CA GLU A 192 17.64 27.95 13.58
C GLU A 192 17.73 27.37 12.16
N THR A 193 18.08 28.17 11.16
CA THR A 193 18.28 27.72 9.78
C THR A 193 19.45 26.75 9.65
N GLY A 194 20.62 27.13 10.19
CA GLY A 194 21.82 26.30 10.20
C GLY A 194 21.62 25.00 10.98
N ARG A 195 20.83 25.05 12.06
CA ARG A 195 20.42 23.86 12.82
C ARG A 195 19.63 22.87 11.95
N PHE A 196 18.69 23.35 11.13
CA PHE A 196 17.92 22.47 10.23
C PHE A 196 18.80 21.86 9.13
N VAL A 197 19.73 22.63 8.56
CA VAL A 197 20.72 22.13 7.60
C VAL A 197 21.56 21.02 8.23
N GLU A 198 22.16 21.28 9.40
CA GLU A 198 23.00 20.29 10.10
C GLU A 198 22.22 19.00 10.41
N GLU A 199 21.03 19.12 10.99
CA GLU A 199 20.20 17.96 11.32
C GLU A 199 19.85 17.14 10.08
N LEU A 200 19.52 17.80 8.96
CA LEU A 200 19.14 17.12 7.72
C LEU A 200 20.30 16.35 7.13
N ARG A 201 21.50 16.94 7.09
CA ARG A 201 22.71 16.27 6.58
C ARG A 201 23.17 15.12 7.49
N ILE A 202 23.01 15.24 8.82
CA ILE A 202 23.24 14.11 9.73
C ILE A 202 22.21 13.01 9.47
N TYR A 203 20.94 13.35 9.27
CA TYR A 203 19.89 12.37 9.03
C TYR A 203 20.10 11.59 7.72
N GLU A 204 20.49 12.27 6.64
CA GLU A 204 20.82 11.63 5.35
C GLU A 204 21.99 10.66 5.47
N ARG A 205 23.00 11.01 6.27
CA ARG A 205 24.22 10.20 6.43
C ARG A 205 24.03 9.02 7.38
N GLU A 206 23.37 9.24 8.52
CA GLU A 206 23.38 8.30 9.65
C GLU A 206 22.04 7.56 9.86
N ALA A 207 20.91 8.15 9.46
CA ALA A 207 19.58 7.65 9.84
C ALA A 207 18.82 6.99 8.68
N SER A 208 18.46 7.76 7.66
CA SER A 208 17.62 7.30 6.55
C SER A 208 17.70 8.27 5.38
N SER A 209 17.52 7.76 4.17
CA SER A 209 17.31 8.61 3.00
C SER A 209 15.94 9.29 3.00
N PHE A 210 15.87 10.50 2.46
CA PHE A 210 14.63 11.19 2.11
C PHE A 210 14.13 10.76 0.72
N GLN A 211 12.92 11.22 0.33
CA GLN A 211 12.41 11.01 -1.03
C GLN A 211 13.05 11.95 -2.05
N PHE A 212 13.57 13.10 -1.59
CA PHE A 212 14.17 14.13 -2.41
C PHE A 212 15.52 14.51 -1.83
N HIS A 213 16.47 14.75 -2.73
CA HIS A 213 17.64 15.52 -2.37
C HIS A 213 17.29 17.00 -2.56
N ILE A 214 17.59 17.81 -1.56
CA ILE A 214 17.25 19.23 -1.51
C ILE A 214 18.51 20.05 -1.21
N LEU A 215 18.54 21.28 -1.69
CA LEU A 215 19.65 22.20 -1.50
C LEU A 215 19.61 22.82 -0.11
N ASP A 216 20.78 23.20 0.43
CA ASP A 216 20.87 23.91 1.72
C ASP A 216 20.15 25.27 1.64
N GLU A 217 20.26 25.98 0.52
CA GLU A 217 19.60 27.27 0.33
C GLU A 217 18.06 27.16 0.36
N ASP A 218 17.50 26.06 -0.15
CA ASP A 218 16.05 25.82 -0.11
C ASP A 218 15.60 25.52 1.34
N ILE A 219 16.44 24.87 2.16
CA ILE A 219 16.16 24.64 3.59
C ILE A 219 16.11 25.99 4.32
N GLU A 220 17.14 26.80 4.16
CA GLU A 220 17.24 28.11 4.79
C GLU A 220 16.08 29.02 4.36
N HIS A 221 15.76 29.02 3.06
CA HIS A 221 14.67 29.83 2.52
C HIS A 221 13.31 29.42 3.09
N VAL A 222 13.01 28.12 3.21
CA VAL A 222 11.75 27.65 3.80
C VAL A 222 11.65 28.04 5.26
N ILE A 223 12.66 27.70 6.07
CA ILE A 223 12.60 27.95 7.52
C ILE A 223 12.49 29.45 7.80
N SER A 224 13.15 30.29 6.99
CA SER A 224 13.11 31.75 7.12
C SER A 224 11.74 32.37 6.81
N ASN A 225 10.96 31.74 5.93
CA ASN A 225 9.68 32.29 5.45
C ASN A 225 8.45 31.61 6.06
N LEU A 226 8.62 30.51 6.81
CA LEU A 226 7.51 29.81 7.45
C LEU A 226 6.77 30.72 8.46
N PRO A 227 5.45 30.89 8.36
CA PRO A 227 4.70 31.73 9.30
C PRO A 227 4.41 31.03 10.64
N VAL A 228 4.65 29.72 10.72
CA VAL A 228 4.48 28.86 11.90
C VAL A 228 5.79 28.10 12.12
N GLU A 229 6.25 27.99 13.37
CA GLU A 229 7.48 27.23 13.66
C GLU A 229 7.23 25.74 13.42
N LEU A 230 8.02 25.16 12.51
CA LEU A 230 8.18 23.73 12.39
C LEU A 230 9.10 23.25 13.52
N ALA A 231 8.53 22.66 14.57
CA ALA A 231 9.26 22.09 15.69
C ALA A 231 9.26 20.55 15.60
N GLY A 232 9.96 19.89 16.53
CA GLY A 232 9.95 18.43 16.60
C GLY A 232 10.55 17.87 17.88
N VAL A 233 10.23 16.60 18.14
CA VAL A 233 10.82 15.81 19.23
C VAL A 233 12.04 15.02 18.74
N ASP A 234 12.89 14.59 19.67
CA ASP A 234 14.02 13.72 19.34
C ASP A 234 13.51 12.35 18.88
N THR A 235 13.73 12.03 17.60
CA THR A 235 13.32 10.74 17.03
C THR A 235 14.48 9.80 16.79
N ASP A 236 15.69 10.35 16.66
CA ASP A 236 16.87 9.61 16.27
C ASP A 236 17.99 9.85 17.30
N PRO A 237 18.85 8.84 17.56
CA PRO A 237 19.83 8.90 18.64
C PRO A 237 21.04 9.79 18.33
N TYR A 238 21.09 10.39 17.14
CA TYR A 238 22.23 11.19 16.67
C TYR A 238 22.17 12.61 17.23
N GLU A 239 23.30 13.08 17.76
CA GLU A 239 23.44 14.44 18.26
C GLU A 239 23.99 15.38 17.19
N VAL A 240 23.54 16.64 17.23
CA VAL A 240 24.16 17.73 16.47
C VAL A 240 25.50 18.12 17.11
N VAL A 241 26.39 18.72 16.32
CA VAL A 241 27.74 19.10 16.76
C VAL A 241 27.82 20.61 17.00
N ASN A 242 27.32 21.41 16.06
CA ASN A 242 27.51 22.86 16.09
C ASN A 242 26.39 23.58 16.85
N HIS A 243 25.14 23.19 16.64
CA HIS A 243 23.96 23.92 17.15
C HIS A 243 23.37 23.30 18.43
N LYS A 244 24.18 23.16 19.49
CA LYS A 244 23.75 22.63 20.80
C LYS A 244 23.18 23.71 21.72
N GLY A 245 22.25 23.34 22.60
CA GLY A 245 21.76 24.20 23.69
C GLY A 245 20.95 25.41 23.24
N MET A 246 20.26 25.33 22.11
CA MET A 246 19.50 26.43 21.53
C MET A 246 18.28 26.83 22.39
N THR A 247 17.89 28.11 22.32
CA THR A 247 16.85 28.70 23.17
C THR A 247 15.48 28.04 23.00
N ARG A 248 15.07 27.81 21.74
CA ARG A 248 13.72 27.26 21.41
C ARG A 248 13.70 25.75 21.18
N ILE A 249 14.84 25.16 20.84
CA ILE A 249 14.97 23.74 20.48
C ILE A 249 15.50 22.99 21.69
N LYS A 250 14.60 22.26 22.37
CA LYS A 250 14.83 21.62 23.68
C LYS A 250 15.75 20.39 23.65
N THR A 251 16.21 19.97 22.47
CA THR A 251 17.00 18.76 22.30
C THR A 251 18.21 19.02 21.41
N ASP A 252 19.32 18.35 21.73
CA ASP A 252 20.54 18.35 20.90
C ASP A 252 20.57 17.16 19.94
N ARG A 253 19.46 16.43 19.81
CA ARG A 253 19.33 15.30 18.89
C ARG A 253 18.53 15.64 17.64
N VAL A 254 18.71 14.81 16.63
CA VAL A 254 18.03 14.93 15.33
C VAL A 254 16.52 14.69 15.46
N ARG A 255 15.74 15.60 14.86
CA ARG A 255 14.27 15.62 14.86
C ARG A 255 13.73 15.15 13.52
N GLY A 256 13.97 13.88 13.18
CA GLY A 256 13.60 13.25 11.92
C GLY A 256 12.13 13.41 11.49
N GLY A 257 11.20 13.52 12.44
CA GLY A 257 9.80 13.86 12.14
C GLY A 257 9.64 15.22 11.45
N ALA A 258 10.23 16.26 12.02
CA ALA A 258 10.21 17.62 11.46
C ALA A 258 10.95 17.69 10.13
N LEU A 259 12.12 17.04 10.03
CA LEU A 259 12.90 17.00 8.79
C LEU A 259 12.15 16.37 7.62
N ARG A 260 11.28 15.38 7.88
CA ARG A 260 10.43 14.78 6.84
C ARG A 260 9.35 15.74 6.35
N VAL A 261 8.73 16.49 7.24
CA VAL A 261 7.75 17.53 6.84
C VAL A 261 8.43 18.60 5.99
N LEU A 262 9.66 18.98 6.35
CA LEU A 262 10.48 19.92 5.57
C LEU A 262 10.85 19.37 4.18
N ASN A 263 11.53 18.22 4.13
CA ASN A 263 12.09 17.66 2.90
C ASN A 263 11.03 17.00 2.00
N ASP A 264 10.33 15.98 2.52
CA ASP A 264 9.37 15.19 1.73
C ASP A 264 8.06 15.97 1.48
N GLY A 265 7.80 16.99 2.30
CA GLY A 265 6.60 17.82 2.30
C GLY A 265 6.81 19.21 1.68
N LEU A 266 7.21 20.19 2.48
CA LEU A 266 7.27 21.61 2.09
C LEU A 266 8.09 21.84 0.81
N ILE A 267 9.30 21.30 0.76
CA ILE A 267 10.20 21.44 -0.40
C ILE A 267 9.84 20.43 -1.49
N GLY A 268 9.75 19.14 -1.13
CA GLY A 268 9.48 18.04 -2.05
C GLY A 268 8.11 18.07 -2.74
N ARG A 269 7.15 18.82 -2.20
CA ARG A 269 5.78 18.96 -2.73
C ARG A 269 5.38 20.42 -2.97
N SER A 270 6.32 21.36 -3.03
CA SER A 270 6.04 22.80 -3.20
C SER A 270 5.03 23.09 -4.32
N LYS A 271 5.19 22.49 -5.50
CA LYS A 271 4.24 22.64 -6.63
C LYS A 271 2.81 22.16 -6.33
N LYS A 272 2.66 21.04 -5.60
CA LYS A 272 1.33 20.57 -5.17
C LYS A 272 0.78 21.45 -4.05
N LEU A 273 1.65 21.95 -3.17
CA LEU A 273 1.30 22.81 -2.05
C LEU A 273 0.82 24.18 -2.51
N LEU A 274 1.43 24.78 -3.54
CA LEU A 274 0.98 26.03 -4.16
C LEU A 274 -0.48 25.94 -4.64
N LYS A 275 -0.87 24.83 -5.28
CA LYS A 275 -2.27 24.59 -5.65
C LYS A 275 -3.21 24.53 -4.44
N ARG A 276 -2.71 24.08 -3.27
CA ARG A 276 -3.48 24.09 -2.01
C ARG A 276 -3.58 25.49 -1.43
N VAL A 277 -2.50 26.26 -1.45
CA VAL A 277 -2.46 27.67 -1.03
C VAL A 277 -3.49 28.49 -1.82
N GLU A 278 -3.51 28.34 -3.15
CA GLU A 278 -4.51 28.97 -4.03
C GLU A 278 -5.94 28.54 -3.67
N MET A 279 -6.17 27.23 -3.49
CA MET A 279 -7.48 26.70 -3.11
C MET A 279 -7.96 27.23 -1.75
N TYR A 280 -7.03 27.43 -0.80
CA TYR A 280 -7.32 27.91 0.54
C TYR A 280 -7.41 29.43 0.63
N ASN A 281 -7.00 30.14 -0.42
CA ASN A 281 -6.86 31.60 -0.42
C ASN A 281 -6.01 32.09 0.77
N LEU A 282 -4.84 31.46 0.96
CA LEU A 282 -3.86 31.84 1.97
C LEU A 282 -2.82 32.78 1.37
N ASP A 283 -2.62 33.94 1.99
CA ASP A 283 -1.59 34.91 1.60
C ASP A 283 -0.24 34.62 2.30
N GLY A 284 0.87 34.98 1.66
CA GLY A 284 2.20 34.93 2.28
C GLY A 284 2.94 33.59 2.12
N TRP A 285 2.50 32.76 1.18
CA TRP A 285 3.13 31.49 0.80
C TRP A 285 3.66 31.50 -0.65
N GLU A 286 3.68 32.67 -1.31
CA GLU A 286 4.09 32.84 -2.70
C GLU A 286 5.55 32.45 -2.91
N TRP A 287 6.39 32.61 -1.88
CA TRP A 287 7.81 32.23 -1.85
C TRP A 287 8.05 30.73 -2.12
N LEU A 288 7.05 29.86 -1.97
CA LEU A 288 7.17 28.45 -2.38
C LEU A 288 7.46 28.29 -3.87
N ALA A 289 7.09 29.27 -4.71
CA ALA A 289 7.37 29.28 -6.14
C ALA A 289 8.85 29.57 -6.45
N ASP A 290 9.58 30.21 -5.53
CA ASP A 290 10.97 30.61 -5.69
C ASP A 290 11.97 29.49 -5.37
N LEU A 291 11.49 28.39 -4.80
CA LEU A 291 12.31 27.22 -4.49
C LEU A 291 12.93 26.66 -5.77
N LYS A 292 14.26 26.53 -5.78
CA LYS A 292 15.01 25.95 -6.92
C LYS A 292 14.66 24.48 -7.10
N GLY A 293 14.17 23.86 -6.04
CA GLY A 293 13.29 22.71 -6.09
C GLY A 293 13.98 21.43 -5.65
N ALA A 294 13.14 20.48 -5.24
CA ALA A 294 13.54 19.11 -5.00
C ALA A 294 13.93 18.43 -6.32
N VAL A 295 15.23 18.29 -6.56
CA VAL A 295 15.70 17.60 -7.75
C VAL A 295 15.40 16.10 -7.57
N GLN A 296 14.56 15.53 -8.45
CA GLN A 296 14.44 14.08 -8.56
C GLN A 296 15.67 13.45 -9.25
N THR A 297 16.71 14.23 -9.54
CA THR A 297 17.90 13.75 -10.24
C THR A 297 18.86 13.10 -9.27
N GLY A 298 19.52 12.05 -9.76
CA GLY A 298 20.86 11.76 -9.26
C GLY A 298 21.84 12.82 -9.73
N ASP A 299 22.97 12.92 -9.05
CA ASP A 299 24.14 13.62 -9.54
C ASP A 299 24.40 13.22 -11.00
N ASN A 300 24.49 14.19 -11.92
CA ASN A 300 24.84 14.07 -13.36
C ASN A 300 23.73 14.10 -14.45
N GLN A 301 22.67 14.92 -14.33
CA GLN A 301 21.70 15.16 -15.43
C GLN A 301 21.01 13.89 -15.99
N GLU A 302 21.03 12.78 -15.24
CA GLU A 302 20.33 11.55 -15.63
C GLU A 302 18.88 11.54 -15.14
N ASP A 303 17.97 11.03 -15.98
CA ASP A 303 16.57 10.80 -15.61
C ASP A 303 16.49 9.90 -14.36
N ALA A 304 15.67 10.31 -13.39
CA ALA A 304 15.36 9.58 -12.17
C ALA A 304 14.96 8.12 -12.44
N ALA A 305 14.29 7.86 -13.57
CA ALA A 305 13.96 6.51 -14.02
C ALA A 305 15.21 5.65 -14.30
N ALA A 306 16.21 6.22 -14.98
CA ALA A 306 17.46 5.53 -15.33
C ALA A 306 18.33 5.25 -14.09
N LYS A 307 18.32 6.13 -13.09
CA LYS A 307 18.98 5.87 -11.79
C LYS A 307 18.28 4.74 -11.02
N ARG A 308 16.95 4.73 -10.98
CA ARG A 308 16.17 3.66 -10.32
C ARG A 308 16.48 2.27 -10.89
N MET A 309 16.72 2.17 -12.20
CA MET A 309 17.06 0.90 -12.83
C MET A 309 18.51 0.46 -12.52
N ARG A 310 19.42 1.40 -12.21
CA ARG A 310 20.83 1.12 -11.93
C ARG A 310 21.17 0.86 -10.46
N GLU A 311 20.33 1.27 -9.51
CA GLU A 311 20.54 0.99 -8.07
C GLU A 311 20.34 -0.50 -7.73
N VAL A 312 21.08 -1.42 -8.32
CA VAL A 312 20.88 -2.86 -8.14
C VAL A 312 21.29 -3.27 -6.72
N ILE A 313 20.30 -3.64 -5.91
CA ILE A 313 20.53 -4.32 -4.63
C ILE A 313 20.66 -5.82 -4.95
N THR A 314 21.60 -6.51 -4.30
CA THR A 314 21.78 -7.97 -4.44
C THR A 314 20.45 -8.71 -4.30
N GLY A 315 20.14 -9.58 -5.26
CA GLY A 315 18.88 -10.34 -5.31
C GLY A 315 17.69 -9.59 -5.94
N ARG A 316 17.87 -8.36 -6.45
CA ARG A 316 16.81 -7.60 -7.15
C ARG A 316 17.17 -7.39 -8.62
N SER A 317 16.86 -8.39 -9.44
CA SER A 317 17.17 -8.38 -10.86
C SER A 317 16.46 -7.25 -11.62
N VAL A 318 17.14 -6.71 -12.62
CA VAL A 318 16.56 -5.84 -13.64
C VAL A 318 16.04 -6.75 -14.75
N LEU A 319 14.74 -6.69 -15.01
CA LEU A 319 14.07 -7.54 -16.00
C LEU A 319 14.07 -6.87 -17.38
N SER A 320 13.87 -5.55 -17.43
CA SER A 320 13.86 -4.78 -18.68
C SER A 320 14.39 -3.36 -18.48
N MET A 321 14.88 -2.76 -19.56
CA MET A 321 15.35 -1.38 -19.58
C MET A 321 14.37 -0.48 -20.36
N PRO A 322 14.23 0.80 -19.96
CA PRO A 322 13.41 1.78 -20.67
C PRO A 322 13.75 1.86 -22.16
N ASN A 323 12.72 1.86 -23.02
CA ASN A 323 12.82 2.02 -24.47
C ASN A 323 13.80 1.06 -25.18
N LYS A 324 14.15 -0.07 -24.54
CA LYS A 324 15.03 -1.08 -25.13
C LYS A 324 14.22 -2.19 -25.78
N LEU A 325 14.44 -2.43 -27.07
CA LEU A 325 13.81 -3.55 -27.77
C LEU A 325 14.13 -4.88 -27.06
N GLY A 326 13.11 -5.71 -26.91
CA GLY A 326 13.18 -7.00 -26.22
C GLY A 326 12.73 -6.97 -24.76
N GLY A 327 12.58 -5.78 -24.16
CA GLY A 327 11.93 -5.64 -22.86
C GLY A 327 10.41 -5.80 -22.93
N PHE A 328 9.72 -5.48 -21.83
CA PHE A 328 8.26 -5.57 -21.77
C PHE A 328 7.61 -4.45 -22.57
N ARG A 329 6.88 -4.81 -23.63
CA ARG A 329 6.16 -3.84 -24.45
C ARG A 329 4.97 -3.29 -23.68
N LEU A 330 4.83 -1.96 -23.65
CA LEU A 330 3.67 -1.31 -23.06
C LEU A 330 2.39 -1.68 -23.84
N ARG A 331 1.40 -2.23 -23.14
CA ARG A 331 0.02 -2.40 -23.62
C ARG A 331 -0.92 -1.71 -22.64
N TYR A 332 -1.75 -0.79 -23.14
CA TYR A 332 -2.77 -0.17 -22.29
C TYR A 332 -3.93 -1.11 -22.06
N GLY A 333 -4.37 -1.23 -20.82
CA GLY A 333 -5.58 -1.97 -20.49
C GLY A 333 -5.71 -2.24 -19.00
N ARG A 334 -6.86 -2.82 -18.63
CA ARG A 334 -7.18 -3.19 -17.26
C ARG A 334 -7.87 -4.55 -17.26
N ALA A 335 -7.16 -5.55 -16.76
CA ALA A 335 -7.73 -6.83 -16.37
C ALA A 335 -8.38 -6.75 -14.97
N CYS A 336 -9.16 -7.76 -14.63
CA CYS A 336 -9.88 -7.87 -13.35
C CYS A 336 -8.98 -7.75 -12.10
N ASN A 337 -7.70 -8.07 -12.22
CA ASN A 337 -6.69 -8.06 -11.15
C ASN A 337 -5.60 -6.99 -11.33
N THR A 338 -5.86 -5.96 -12.14
CA THR A 338 -4.90 -4.87 -12.44
C THR A 338 -5.51 -3.48 -12.24
N GLY A 339 -4.67 -2.45 -12.30
CA GLY A 339 -4.98 -1.07 -11.90
C GLY A 339 -4.64 -0.80 -10.45
N PHE A 340 -4.88 0.41 -9.94
CA PHE A 340 -4.50 0.78 -8.58
C PHE A 340 -3.01 0.49 -8.31
N ALA A 341 -2.16 0.84 -9.28
CA ALA A 341 -0.74 0.50 -9.33
C ALA A 341 -0.40 -1.01 -9.36
N ALA A 342 -1.29 -1.87 -9.84
CA ALA A 342 -0.99 -3.25 -10.21
C ALA A 342 -0.91 -3.40 -11.74
N ILE A 343 0.15 -4.05 -12.23
CA ILE A 343 0.43 -4.24 -13.65
C ILE A 343 0.43 -5.71 -14.02
N GLY A 344 -0.01 -6.01 -15.24
CA GLY A 344 -0.19 -7.38 -15.72
C GLY A 344 1.01 -7.90 -16.50
N PHE A 345 1.43 -9.13 -16.22
CA PHE A 345 2.39 -9.90 -17.01
C PHE A 345 1.76 -11.21 -17.45
N HIS A 346 2.21 -11.77 -18.58
CA HIS A 346 1.83 -13.13 -18.90
C HIS A 346 2.43 -14.12 -17.87
N PRO A 347 1.66 -15.05 -17.29
CA PRO A 347 2.12 -15.94 -16.22
C PRO A 347 3.36 -16.76 -16.58
N VAL A 348 3.53 -17.10 -17.87
CA VAL A 348 4.71 -17.82 -18.36
C VAL A 348 6.05 -17.11 -18.10
N VAL A 349 6.02 -15.79 -17.93
CA VAL A 349 7.20 -14.99 -17.58
C VAL A 349 7.75 -15.43 -16.22
N ALA A 350 6.88 -15.73 -15.26
CA ALA A 350 7.31 -16.23 -13.95
C ALA A 350 7.98 -17.59 -14.10
N GLU A 351 7.42 -18.49 -14.91
CA GLU A 351 7.98 -19.83 -15.14
C GLU A 351 9.39 -19.77 -15.75
N ILE A 352 9.57 -19.04 -16.84
CA ILE A 352 10.85 -19.00 -17.56
C ILE A 352 11.92 -18.17 -16.83
N LEU A 353 11.52 -17.35 -15.86
CA LEU A 353 12.41 -16.57 -15.00
C LEU A 353 12.53 -17.15 -13.58
N ASP A 354 12.31 -18.45 -13.40
CA ASP A 354 12.49 -19.16 -12.12
C ASP A 354 11.75 -18.52 -10.93
N HIS A 355 10.53 -18.02 -11.17
CA HIS A 355 9.70 -17.32 -10.20
C HIS A 355 10.41 -16.14 -9.51
N THR A 356 11.35 -15.48 -10.20
CA THR A 356 11.93 -14.23 -9.70
C THR A 356 10.85 -13.14 -9.53
N ILE A 357 9.72 -13.29 -10.23
CA ILE A 357 8.46 -12.57 -9.96
C ILE A 357 7.33 -13.56 -9.68
N ALA A 358 6.45 -13.18 -8.77
CA ALA A 358 5.21 -13.87 -8.43
C ALA A 358 4.07 -12.84 -8.29
N VAL A 359 2.82 -13.31 -8.18
CA VAL A 359 1.69 -12.44 -7.86
C VAL A 359 1.95 -11.75 -6.52
N GLY A 360 1.83 -10.42 -6.49
CA GLY A 360 2.13 -9.63 -5.30
C GLY A 360 3.60 -9.19 -5.18
N THR A 361 4.51 -9.66 -6.05
CA THR A 361 5.87 -9.10 -6.08
C THR A 361 5.78 -7.62 -6.45
N GLN A 362 6.37 -6.75 -5.63
CA GLN A 362 6.52 -5.34 -5.98
C GLN A 362 7.65 -5.18 -6.98
N VAL A 363 7.40 -4.52 -8.10
CA VAL A 363 8.40 -4.06 -9.06
C VAL A 363 8.55 -2.54 -9.03
N LYS A 364 9.68 -2.06 -9.53
CA LYS A 364 9.99 -0.67 -9.79
C LYS A 364 9.92 -0.45 -11.29
N ILE A 365 9.22 0.61 -11.68
CA ILE A 365 9.01 0.98 -13.07
C ILE A 365 9.56 2.38 -13.34
N ASP A 366 9.86 2.66 -14.60
CA ASP A 366 10.20 3.99 -15.10
C ASP A 366 8.93 4.83 -15.33
N ILE A 367 7.89 4.22 -15.89
CA ILE A 367 6.60 4.84 -16.23
C ILE A 367 5.43 3.89 -15.88
N PRO A 368 4.22 4.40 -15.56
CA PRO A 368 3.90 5.80 -15.27
C PRO A 368 4.27 6.22 -13.83
N GLY A 369 4.50 5.26 -12.93
CA GLY A 369 4.75 5.49 -11.51
C GLY A 369 6.14 5.03 -11.03
N LYS A 370 6.37 5.04 -9.71
CA LYS A 370 7.66 4.61 -9.11
C LYS A 370 7.73 3.11 -8.83
N GLY A 371 6.60 2.43 -8.81
CA GLY A 371 6.54 1.00 -8.58
C GLY A 371 5.11 0.50 -8.72
N ALA A 372 5.01 -0.80 -8.93
CA ALA A 372 3.75 -1.48 -9.15
C ALA A 372 3.78 -2.87 -8.51
N THR A 373 2.60 -3.44 -8.30
CA THR A 373 2.43 -4.84 -7.88
C THR A 373 2.22 -5.71 -9.10
N VAL A 374 2.89 -6.86 -9.15
CA VAL A 374 2.74 -7.85 -10.22
C VAL A 374 1.40 -8.58 -10.10
N ALA A 375 0.66 -8.63 -11.20
CA ALA A 375 -0.48 -9.50 -11.44
C ALA A 375 -0.25 -10.32 -12.71
N PHE A 376 -0.93 -11.47 -12.84
CA PHE A 376 -0.85 -12.29 -14.05
C PHE A 376 -2.10 -12.14 -14.91
N VAL A 377 -1.87 -11.99 -16.21
CA VAL A 377 -2.89 -11.82 -17.26
C VAL A 377 -2.48 -12.72 -18.43
N ASP A 378 -3.24 -13.77 -18.68
CA ASP A 378 -2.94 -14.80 -19.69
C ASP A 378 -3.42 -14.44 -21.11
N SER A 379 -4.15 -13.33 -21.26
CA SER A 379 -4.64 -12.85 -22.56
C SER A 379 -3.67 -11.94 -23.33
N ILE A 380 -2.56 -11.51 -22.72
CA ILE A 380 -1.59 -10.59 -23.35
C ILE A 380 -0.46 -11.34 -24.05
N GLU A 381 0.33 -10.62 -24.87
CA GLU A 381 1.34 -11.26 -25.70
C GLU A 381 2.48 -11.91 -24.88
N THR A 382 2.79 -13.16 -25.24
CA THR A 382 3.81 -14.01 -24.61
C THR A 382 5.24 -13.67 -25.06
N PRO A 383 6.26 -14.16 -24.34
CA PRO A 383 7.66 -14.01 -24.74
C PRO A 383 8.01 -14.71 -26.06
N THR A 384 8.99 -14.16 -26.76
CA THR A 384 9.69 -14.80 -27.90
C THR A 384 11.11 -15.13 -27.48
N VAL A 385 11.52 -16.38 -27.68
CA VAL A 385 12.77 -16.93 -27.16
C VAL A 385 13.58 -17.61 -28.25
N ARG A 386 14.89 -17.63 -28.09
CA ARG A 386 15.82 -18.44 -28.87
C ARG A 386 16.21 -19.66 -28.04
N LEU A 387 16.13 -20.82 -28.66
CA LEU A 387 16.51 -22.09 -28.06
C LEU A 387 17.98 -22.42 -28.32
N ASP A 388 18.55 -23.37 -27.57
CA ASP A 388 19.96 -23.79 -27.68
C ASP A 388 20.36 -24.28 -29.08
N ASN A 389 19.40 -24.76 -29.87
CA ASN A 389 19.61 -25.16 -31.26
C ASN A 389 19.58 -23.98 -32.26
N GLY A 390 19.37 -22.75 -31.78
CA GLY A 390 19.28 -21.53 -32.57
C GLY A 390 17.87 -21.17 -33.06
N ASP A 391 16.90 -22.08 -32.94
CA ASP A 391 15.51 -21.84 -33.32
C ASP A 391 14.91 -20.70 -32.51
N VAL A 392 14.04 -19.91 -33.15
CA VAL A 392 13.26 -18.87 -32.47
C VAL A 392 11.82 -19.30 -32.41
N VAL A 393 11.25 -19.24 -31.21
CA VAL A 393 9.90 -19.71 -30.92
C VAL A 393 9.17 -18.65 -30.10
N LYS A 394 7.93 -18.36 -30.48
CA LYS A 394 7.00 -17.62 -29.63
C LYS A 394 6.32 -18.61 -28.68
N ILE A 395 6.39 -18.34 -27.37
CA ILE A 395 5.77 -19.20 -26.37
C ILE A 395 4.25 -19.16 -26.56
N LYS A 396 3.56 -20.29 -26.45
CA LYS A 396 2.12 -20.38 -26.75
C LYS A 396 1.29 -20.09 -25.51
N ASP A 397 1.66 -20.75 -24.42
CA ASP A 397 0.99 -20.69 -23.13
C ASP A 397 1.98 -21.08 -22.03
N VAL A 398 1.50 -21.12 -20.78
CA VAL A 398 2.30 -21.51 -19.61
C VAL A 398 2.86 -22.93 -19.76
N LYS A 399 2.07 -23.88 -20.27
CA LYS A 399 2.47 -25.28 -20.41
C LYS A 399 3.63 -25.42 -21.38
N HIS A 400 3.52 -24.82 -22.56
CA HIS A 400 4.58 -24.79 -23.56
C HIS A 400 5.85 -24.12 -23.00
N GLY A 401 5.70 -23.03 -22.23
CA GLY A 401 6.83 -22.37 -21.56
C GLY A 401 7.58 -23.29 -20.59
N ILE A 402 6.87 -24.06 -19.76
CA ILE A 402 7.46 -25.03 -18.84
C ILE A 402 8.22 -26.12 -19.62
N GLU A 403 7.65 -26.63 -20.71
CA GLU A 403 8.26 -27.68 -21.54
C GLU A 403 9.58 -27.26 -22.19
N ILE A 404 9.68 -25.99 -22.63
CA ILE A 404 10.87 -25.48 -23.33
C ILE A 404 11.84 -24.72 -22.43
N LYS A 405 11.46 -24.40 -21.18
CA LYS A 405 12.24 -23.56 -20.24
C LYS A 405 13.73 -23.90 -20.20
N ASN A 406 14.05 -25.19 -20.05
CA ASN A 406 15.43 -25.69 -19.91
C ASN A 406 16.21 -25.71 -21.24
N LYS A 407 15.58 -25.31 -22.35
CA LYS A 407 16.18 -25.23 -23.69
C LYS A 407 16.33 -23.78 -24.16
N ILE A 408 15.94 -22.79 -23.34
CA ILE A 408 15.99 -21.37 -23.68
C ILE A 408 17.43 -20.88 -23.52
N GLU A 409 18.07 -20.54 -24.63
CA GLU A 409 19.39 -19.90 -24.65
C GLU A 409 19.26 -18.41 -24.34
N LYS A 410 18.25 -17.75 -24.93
CA LYS A 410 18.08 -16.30 -24.84
C LYS A 410 16.62 -15.87 -24.99
N ILE A 411 16.14 -15.01 -24.10
CA ILE A 411 14.87 -14.31 -24.28
C ILE A 411 15.11 -13.13 -25.23
N LEU A 412 14.42 -13.12 -26.38
CA LEU A 412 14.52 -12.05 -27.37
C LEU A 412 13.53 -10.93 -27.05
N HIS A 413 12.30 -11.29 -26.69
CA HIS A 413 11.25 -10.37 -26.27
C HIS A 413 10.53 -10.93 -25.06
N LEU A 414 10.33 -10.12 -24.02
CA LEU A 414 9.65 -10.52 -22.79
C LEU A 414 8.11 -10.54 -22.89
N GLY A 415 7.55 -10.09 -24.01
CA GLY A 415 6.11 -9.96 -24.21
C GLY A 415 5.57 -8.62 -23.72
N ASP A 416 4.28 -8.61 -23.38
CA ASP A 416 3.57 -7.40 -22.96
C ASP A 416 3.67 -7.15 -21.44
N VAL A 417 3.57 -5.87 -21.07
CA VAL A 417 3.16 -5.43 -19.73
C VAL A 417 1.87 -4.62 -19.86
N LEU A 418 0.84 -5.05 -19.13
CA LEU A 418 -0.47 -4.41 -19.12
C LEU A 418 -0.51 -3.31 -18.06
N ILE A 419 -0.73 -2.06 -18.46
CA ILE A 419 -0.83 -0.92 -17.55
C ILE A 419 -2.11 -0.13 -17.86
N THR A 420 -2.89 0.20 -16.83
CA THR A 420 -4.13 0.96 -17.01
C THR A 420 -3.86 2.43 -17.28
N PHE A 421 -4.73 3.04 -18.10
CA PHE A 421 -4.78 4.49 -18.28
C PHE A 421 -4.92 5.24 -16.94
N GLY A 422 -5.66 4.67 -15.97
CA GLY A 422 -5.87 5.29 -14.66
C GLY A 422 -4.57 5.57 -13.91
N ASP A 423 -3.57 4.70 -14.03
CA ASP A 423 -2.27 4.86 -13.38
C ASP A 423 -1.46 6.00 -14.04
N PHE A 424 -1.62 6.23 -15.35
CA PHE A 424 -1.05 7.40 -16.03
C PHE A 424 -1.73 8.69 -15.58
N LEU A 425 -3.06 8.68 -15.50
CA LEU A 425 -3.84 9.83 -15.06
C LEU A 425 -3.49 10.23 -13.61
N GLU A 426 -3.44 9.27 -12.69
CA GLU A 426 -3.10 9.52 -11.28
C GLU A 426 -1.69 10.11 -11.11
N ASN A 427 -0.72 9.57 -11.85
CA ASN A 427 0.66 10.04 -11.80
C ASN A 427 0.91 11.29 -12.65
N ASN A 428 -0.10 11.77 -13.39
CA ASN A 428 0.03 12.85 -14.37
C ASN A 428 1.19 12.59 -15.35
N ALA A 429 1.32 11.34 -15.79
CA ALA A 429 2.34 10.89 -16.72
C ALA A 429 1.87 11.08 -18.16
N GLN A 430 2.78 11.44 -19.06
CA GLN A 430 2.46 11.60 -20.48
C GLN A 430 2.10 10.23 -21.09
N LEU A 431 0.98 10.19 -21.84
CA LEU A 431 0.63 9.01 -22.62
C LEU A 431 1.61 8.82 -23.78
N ILE A 432 2.12 7.60 -23.88
CA ILE A 432 2.98 7.15 -24.98
C ILE A 432 2.08 6.55 -26.07
N PRO A 433 2.35 6.79 -27.37
CA PRO A 433 1.60 6.16 -28.45
C PRO A 433 1.51 4.64 -28.28
N SER A 434 0.31 4.09 -28.36
CA SER A 434 0.11 2.63 -28.26
C SER A 434 0.70 1.92 -29.47
N GLY A 435 1.19 0.70 -29.25
CA GLY A 435 1.43 -0.24 -30.33
C GLY A 435 0.10 -0.74 -30.86
N TYR A 436 0.10 -1.29 -32.06
CA TYR A 436 -1.10 -1.88 -32.64
C TYR A 436 -1.40 -3.23 -31.97
N VAL A 437 -2.58 -3.32 -31.36
CA VAL A 437 -3.04 -4.44 -30.50
C VAL A 437 -4.48 -4.82 -30.84
N GLU A 438 -4.90 -6.01 -30.39
CA GLU A 438 -6.19 -6.59 -30.75
C GLU A 438 -7.38 -5.69 -30.39
N GLU A 439 -7.30 -4.95 -29.28
CA GLU A 439 -8.34 -4.02 -28.84
C GLU A 439 -8.54 -2.88 -29.84
N ILE A 440 -7.45 -2.33 -30.40
CA ILE A 440 -7.51 -1.28 -31.42
C ILE A 440 -8.08 -1.86 -32.72
N TRP A 441 -7.61 -3.05 -33.11
CA TRP A 441 -8.10 -3.73 -34.31
C TRP A 441 -9.60 -4.02 -34.24
N ILE A 442 -10.11 -4.47 -33.08
CA ILE A 442 -11.55 -4.71 -32.86
C ILE A 442 -12.36 -3.42 -32.98
N GLU A 443 -11.89 -2.30 -32.41
CA GLU A 443 -12.59 -1.02 -32.54
C GLU A 443 -12.60 -0.50 -33.98
N GLU A 444 -11.48 -0.63 -34.71
CA GLU A 444 -11.46 -0.29 -36.13
C GLU A 444 -12.39 -1.21 -36.96
N LEU A 445 -12.47 -2.50 -36.63
CA LEU A 445 -13.38 -3.45 -37.27
C LEU A 445 -14.84 -3.07 -37.06
N LYS A 446 -15.23 -2.67 -35.84
CA LYS A 446 -16.59 -2.18 -35.53
C LYS A 446 -16.96 -0.97 -36.40
N LEU A 447 -16.02 -0.05 -36.62
CA LEU A 447 -16.23 1.10 -37.49
C LEU A 447 -16.47 0.69 -38.95
N ILE A 448 -15.75 -0.31 -39.45
CA ILE A 448 -15.96 -0.84 -40.81
C ILE A 448 -17.35 -1.49 -40.93
N ILE A 449 -17.73 -2.34 -39.97
CA ILE A 449 -19.04 -3.00 -39.94
C ILE A 449 -20.18 -1.97 -39.90
N SER A 450 -20.00 -0.87 -39.16
CA SER A 450 -21.02 0.20 -39.07
C SER A 450 -21.20 1.00 -40.36
N LYS A 451 -20.16 1.03 -41.22
CA LYS A 451 -20.15 1.79 -42.49
C LYS A 451 -20.63 0.97 -43.69
N SER A 452 -20.64 -0.36 -43.60
CA SER A 452 -21.14 -1.21 -44.68
C SER A 452 -22.68 -1.20 -44.72
N GLU A 453 -23.26 -0.92 -45.89
CA GLU A 453 -24.73 -0.83 -46.11
C GLU A 453 -25.50 -2.11 -45.75
N THR A 454 -24.82 -3.25 -45.75
CA THR A 454 -25.32 -4.54 -45.26
C THR A 454 -24.48 -4.96 -44.06
N GLU A 455 -25.12 -5.34 -42.94
CA GLU A 455 -24.40 -5.89 -41.79
C GLU A 455 -23.60 -7.12 -42.23
N ASN A 456 -22.28 -6.96 -42.34
CA ASN A 456 -21.43 -8.03 -42.83
C ASN A 456 -21.25 -9.10 -41.74
N GLN A 457 -22.12 -10.11 -41.75
CA GLN A 457 -22.13 -11.22 -40.79
C GLN A 457 -20.81 -12.00 -40.77
N TYR A 458 -20.07 -12.02 -41.87
CA TYR A 458 -18.73 -12.60 -41.94
C TYR A 458 -17.71 -11.83 -41.09
N LEU A 459 -17.77 -10.49 -41.04
CA LEU A 459 -16.85 -9.69 -40.21
C LEU A 459 -17.20 -9.75 -38.71
N LYS A 460 -18.49 -9.83 -38.37
CA LYS A 460 -18.96 -9.87 -36.97
C LYS A 460 -18.36 -11.04 -36.17
N GLN A 461 -18.07 -12.17 -36.80
CA GLN A 461 -17.49 -13.33 -36.11
C GLN A 461 -16.11 -13.04 -35.50
N PHE A 462 -15.35 -12.10 -36.09
CA PHE A 462 -13.99 -11.77 -35.66
C PHE A 462 -13.94 -10.75 -34.51
N LEU A 463 -15.10 -10.31 -34.00
CA LEU A 463 -15.18 -9.53 -32.75
C LEU A 463 -14.85 -10.38 -31.51
N ILE A 464 -14.99 -11.71 -31.62
CA ILE A 464 -14.79 -12.68 -30.53
C ILE A 464 -13.80 -13.79 -30.88
N LYS A 465 -13.40 -13.89 -32.16
CA LYS A 465 -12.52 -14.95 -32.68
C LYS A 465 -11.33 -14.33 -33.40
N ILE A 466 -10.13 -14.84 -33.12
CA ILE A 466 -8.94 -14.47 -33.89
C ILE A 466 -9.05 -15.08 -35.30
N PRO A 467 -8.96 -14.28 -36.38
CA PRO A 467 -8.96 -14.80 -37.75
C PRO A 467 -7.74 -15.69 -37.99
N THR A 468 -7.87 -16.72 -38.83
CA THR A 468 -6.71 -17.43 -39.41
C THR A 468 -5.85 -16.48 -40.25
N ILE A 469 -4.61 -16.86 -40.59
CA ILE A 469 -3.74 -15.99 -41.39
C ILE A 469 -4.34 -15.67 -42.76
N GLU A 470 -4.99 -16.64 -43.42
CA GLU A 470 -5.66 -16.44 -44.70
C GLU A 470 -6.86 -15.49 -44.56
N GLU A 471 -7.67 -15.67 -43.51
CA GLU A 471 -8.79 -14.76 -43.21
C GLU A 471 -8.28 -13.34 -42.92
N ALA A 472 -7.21 -13.20 -42.14
CA ALA A 472 -6.63 -11.90 -41.78
C ALA A 472 -6.11 -11.15 -43.01
N ILE A 473 -5.35 -11.83 -43.88
CA ILE A 473 -4.85 -11.26 -45.13
C ILE A 473 -6.01 -10.88 -46.05
N LYS A 474 -7.00 -11.77 -46.20
CA LYS A 474 -8.19 -11.51 -47.03
C LYS A 474 -8.96 -10.29 -46.54
N ILE A 475 -9.22 -10.19 -45.24
CA ILE A 475 -9.92 -9.03 -44.66
C ILE A 475 -9.11 -7.75 -44.93
N SER A 476 -7.79 -7.78 -44.75
CA SER A 476 -6.94 -6.62 -45.03
C SER A 476 -7.01 -6.16 -46.48
N LEU A 477 -7.01 -7.09 -47.43
CA LEU A 477 -7.08 -6.78 -48.86
C LEU A 477 -8.47 -6.31 -49.29
N ASP A 478 -9.53 -7.02 -48.87
CA ASP A 478 -10.91 -6.76 -49.31
C ASP A 478 -11.45 -5.44 -48.75
N PHE A 479 -10.99 -5.01 -47.57
CA PHE A 479 -11.52 -3.84 -46.86
C PHE A 479 -10.50 -2.72 -46.62
N GLU A 480 -9.32 -2.79 -47.27
CA GLU A 480 -8.18 -1.89 -47.00
C GLU A 480 -7.86 -1.77 -45.50
N PHE A 481 -7.97 -2.90 -44.81
CA PHE A 481 -7.95 -2.97 -43.37
C PHE A 481 -6.57 -3.37 -42.83
N SER A 482 -6.28 -2.93 -41.61
CA SER A 482 -5.04 -3.26 -40.90
C SER A 482 -4.89 -4.77 -40.72
N LEU A 483 -3.68 -5.30 -40.94
CA LEU A 483 -3.38 -6.71 -40.63
C LEU A 483 -3.59 -6.98 -39.13
N HIS A 484 -4.17 -8.13 -38.82
CA HIS A 484 -4.46 -8.49 -37.43
C HIS A 484 -3.16 -8.54 -36.58
N PRO A 485 -3.13 -7.91 -35.38
CA PRO A 485 -1.93 -7.79 -34.52
C PRO A 485 -1.23 -9.10 -34.16
N HIS A 486 -2.00 -10.20 -34.08
CA HIS A 486 -1.47 -11.55 -33.85
C HIS A 486 -0.41 -11.96 -34.88
N TYR A 487 -0.58 -11.55 -36.15
CA TYR A 487 0.31 -11.86 -37.28
C TYR A 487 1.29 -10.74 -37.61
N LEU A 488 1.35 -9.70 -36.76
CA LEU A 488 2.21 -8.55 -36.95
C LEU A 488 3.57 -8.78 -36.27
N TYR A 489 4.66 -8.41 -36.95
CA TYR A 489 6.02 -8.41 -36.39
C TYR A 489 6.52 -6.99 -36.14
N PHE A 490 7.69 -6.84 -35.51
CA PHE A 490 8.30 -5.54 -35.21
C PHE A 490 8.91 -4.86 -36.45
N TRP A 491 8.14 -4.77 -37.54
CA TRP A 491 8.53 -4.15 -38.81
C TRP A 491 8.97 -2.69 -38.63
N ASP A 492 8.43 -1.99 -37.63
CA ASP A 492 8.82 -0.64 -37.26
C ASP A 492 10.22 -0.52 -36.62
N LYS A 493 10.87 -1.65 -36.33
CA LYS A 493 12.21 -1.71 -35.72
C LYS A 493 13.31 -2.13 -36.66
N ILE A 494 13.00 -2.52 -37.90
CA ILE A 494 14.04 -2.77 -38.90
C ILE A 494 14.28 -1.55 -39.78
N SER A 495 15.50 -1.38 -40.26
CA SER A 495 15.85 -0.32 -41.21
C SER A 495 15.51 -0.72 -42.65
N SER A 496 15.48 0.25 -43.55
CA SER A 496 15.27 0.00 -44.99
C SER A 496 16.39 -0.87 -45.58
N GLU A 497 17.63 -0.76 -45.09
CA GLU A 497 18.75 -1.63 -45.50
C GLU A 497 18.58 -3.07 -45.01
N GLU A 498 18.06 -3.25 -43.78
CA GLU A 498 17.70 -4.58 -43.26
C GLU A 498 16.54 -5.17 -44.08
N LEU A 499 15.55 -4.36 -44.49
CA LEU A 499 14.47 -4.79 -45.37
C LEU A 499 14.98 -5.27 -46.73
N VAL A 500 15.94 -4.56 -47.35
CA VAL A 500 16.56 -4.99 -48.62
C VAL A 500 17.16 -6.38 -48.51
N GLN A 501 17.81 -6.69 -47.38
CA GLN A 501 18.37 -8.02 -47.14
C GLN A 501 17.30 -9.10 -47.02
N LEU A 502 16.11 -8.77 -46.51
CA LEU A 502 14.95 -9.69 -46.48
C LEU A 502 14.34 -9.94 -47.87
N LEU A 503 14.64 -9.11 -48.87
CA LEU A 503 14.21 -9.33 -50.25
C LEU A 503 15.10 -10.31 -51.03
N GLU A 504 16.15 -10.86 -50.40
CA GLU A 504 17.09 -11.80 -51.00
C GLU A 504 17.04 -13.21 -50.35
N PRO A 505 15.91 -13.94 -50.43
CA PRO A 505 15.86 -15.34 -50.00
C PRO A 505 16.67 -16.24 -50.94
N LYS A 506 17.16 -17.38 -50.43
CA LYS A 506 17.75 -18.47 -51.25
C LYS A 506 16.67 -19.18 -52.07
N ASN A 507 15.54 -19.46 -51.43
CA ASN A 507 14.36 -20.07 -52.02
C ASN A 507 13.13 -19.54 -51.30
N PHE A 508 12.02 -19.36 -52.02
CA PHE A 508 10.78 -18.89 -51.42
C PHE A 508 9.57 -19.43 -52.19
N ASN A 509 8.59 -19.91 -51.44
CA ASN A 509 7.23 -20.13 -51.87
C ASN A 509 6.28 -19.68 -50.75
N GLU A 510 4.97 -19.81 -50.97
CA GLU A 510 3.95 -19.35 -50.02
C GLU A 510 4.06 -20.01 -48.63
N ASN A 511 4.53 -21.26 -48.53
CA ASN A 511 4.56 -22.03 -47.29
C ASN A 511 5.97 -22.23 -46.71
N ASN A 512 7.02 -21.84 -47.46
CA ASN A 512 8.39 -22.03 -47.02
C ASN A 512 9.31 -20.96 -47.62
N ILE A 513 10.08 -20.30 -46.77
CA ILE A 513 11.07 -19.31 -47.18
C ILE A 513 12.41 -19.63 -46.52
N GLU A 514 13.44 -19.80 -47.36
CA GLU A 514 14.79 -20.11 -46.93
C GLU A 514 15.69 -18.87 -47.07
N TYR A 515 16.24 -18.41 -45.96
CA TYR A 515 17.20 -17.30 -45.90
C TYR A 515 18.62 -17.78 -45.60
N PRO A 516 19.66 -17.05 -46.05
CA PRO A 516 21.02 -17.27 -45.56
C PRO A 516 21.16 -16.88 -44.08
N ILE A 517 22.07 -17.54 -43.35
CA ILE A 517 22.26 -17.33 -41.90
C ILE A 517 22.57 -15.87 -41.50
N LYS A 518 23.10 -15.05 -42.42
CA LYS A 518 23.36 -13.61 -42.19
C LYS A 518 22.12 -12.83 -41.74
N ILE A 519 20.94 -13.30 -42.13
CA ILE A 519 19.63 -12.67 -41.85
C ILE A 519 19.16 -12.91 -40.40
N LYS A 520 19.82 -13.82 -39.66
CA LYS A 520 19.41 -14.25 -38.30
C LYS A 520 19.10 -13.09 -37.37
N LYS A 521 20.00 -12.12 -37.30
CA LYS A 521 19.86 -10.96 -36.41
C LYS A 521 18.65 -10.10 -36.76
N ILE A 522 18.30 -10.00 -38.04
CA ILE A 522 17.15 -9.23 -38.52
C ILE A 522 15.85 -9.95 -38.11
N LEU A 523 15.75 -11.27 -38.32
CA LEU A 523 14.58 -12.06 -37.91
C LEU A 523 14.43 -12.12 -36.38
N GLU A 524 15.52 -12.21 -35.63
CA GLU A 524 15.50 -12.10 -34.16
C GLU A 524 14.97 -10.73 -33.71
N LYS A 525 15.38 -9.65 -34.38
CA LYS A 525 14.94 -8.27 -34.08
C LYS A 525 13.46 -8.06 -34.43
N LEU A 526 12.96 -8.70 -35.49
CA LEU A 526 11.53 -8.73 -35.85
C LEU A 526 10.69 -9.54 -34.87
N GLY A 527 11.30 -10.43 -34.09
CA GLY A 527 10.62 -11.37 -33.21
C GLY A 527 9.91 -12.51 -33.98
N THR A 528 10.38 -12.81 -35.20
CA THR A 528 9.75 -13.81 -36.08
C THR A 528 10.20 -15.22 -35.71
N PRO A 529 9.29 -16.16 -35.42
CA PRO A 529 9.64 -17.57 -35.24
C PRO A 529 10.32 -18.18 -36.47
N HIS A 530 11.35 -18.99 -36.28
CA HIS A 530 12.07 -19.61 -37.39
C HIS A 530 12.94 -20.78 -36.94
N LYS A 531 13.21 -21.71 -37.86
CA LYS A 531 14.10 -22.85 -37.64
C LYS A 531 15.49 -22.59 -38.21
N VAL A 532 16.52 -23.11 -37.56
CA VAL A 532 17.90 -23.08 -38.05
C VAL A 532 18.29 -24.48 -38.54
N LYS A 533 18.72 -24.58 -39.80
CA LYS A 533 19.29 -25.82 -40.36
C LYS A 533 20.64 -25.53 -41.02
N SER A 534 21.71 -26.06 -40.43
CA SER A 534 23.09 -25.88 -40.92
C SER A 534 23.47 -24.41 -41.11
N GLU A 535 23.43 -23.90 -42.36
CA GLU A 535 23.77 -22.50 -42.72
C GLU A 535 22.57 -21.73 -43.32
N SER A 536 21.34 -22.20 -43.13
CA SER A 536 20.12 -21.50 -43.53
C SER A 536 19.10 -21.40 -42.42
N ILE A 537 18.21 -20.42 -42.59
CA ILE A 537 17.08 -20.13 -41.73
C ILE A 537 15.82 -20.43 -42.52
N ILE A 538 14.88 -21.11 -41.89
CA ILE A 538 13.64 -21.53 -42.52
C ILE A 538 12.46 -20.89 -41.79
N LEU A 539 11.66 -20.16 -42.56
CA LEU A 539 10.29 -19.77 -42.20
C LEU A 539 9.35 -20.80 -42.81
N ASP A 540 8.48 -21.39 -42.00
CA ASP A 540 7.47 -22.37 -42.43
C ASP A 540 6.06 -21.80 -42.22
N ASP A 541 5.08 -22.35 -42.92
CA ASP A 541 3.64 -22.16 -42.69
C ASP A 541 3.19 -20.68 -42.53
N GLU A 542 2.78 -20.26 -41.33
CA GLU A 542 2.21 -18.94 -41.06
C GLU A 542 3.23 -17.82 -41.31
N GLU A 543 4.47 -17.98 -40.82
CA GLU A 543 5.53 -17.02 -41.02
C GLU A 543 5.87 -16.85 -42.49
N ALA A 544 5.94 -17.96 -43.23
CA ALA A 544 6.19 -17.93 -44.67
C ALA A 544 5.07 -17.19 -45.42
N LYS A 545 3.80 -17.46 -45.10
CA LYS A 545 2.65 -16.80 -45.72
C LYS A 545 2.65 -15.29 -45.49
N ILE A 546 2.97 -14.84 -44.27
CA ILE A 546 3.08 -13.42 -43.94
C ILE A 546 4.16 -12.77 -44.81
N PHE A 547 5.37 -13.35 -44.82
CA PHE A 547 6.48 -12.79 -45.59
C PHE A 547 6.23 -12.84 -47.10
N PHE A 548 5.63 -13.91 -47.61
CA PHE A 548 5.26 -14.05 -49.01
C PHE A 548 4.31 -12.96 -49.48
N ASN A 549 3.22 -12.74 -48.73
CA ASN A 549 2.22 -11.73 -49.06
C ASN A 549 2.77 -10.30 -48.94
N LEU A 550 3.68 -10.04 -48.00
CA LEU A 550 4.23 -8.71 -47.78
C LEU A 550 5.42 -8.37 -48.70
N LEU A 551 6.26 -9.34 -49.04
CA LEU A 551 7.55 -9.09 -49.70
C LEU A 551 7.64 -9.59 -51.14
N PHE A 552 6.88 -10.63 -51.50
CA PHE A 552 7.17 -11.41 -52.72
C PHE A 552 6.03 -11.42 -53.75
N ILE A 553 4.77 -11.17 -53.37
CA ILE A 553 3.68 -10.97 -54.35
C ILE A 553 3.92 -9.69 -55.16
N ARG A 554 4.28 -8.60 -54.46
CA ARG A 554 4.68 -7.33 -55.07
C ARG A 554 5.94 -6.84 -54.37
N LYS A 555 7.05 -6.85 -55.10
CA LYS A 555 8.34 -6.45 -54.54
C LYS A 555 8.28 -5.00 -54.02
N PRO A 556 8.66 -4.74 -52.76
CA PRO A 556 8.67 -3.38 -52.22
C PRO A 556 9.66 -2.46 -52.94
N THR A 557 9.22 -1.25 -53.25
CA THR A 557 10.10 -0.16 -53.69
C THR A 557 10.56 0.61 -52.46
N ILE A 558 11.88 0.67 -52.24
CA ILE A 558 12.46 1.35 -51.09
C ILE A 558 12.44 2.86 -51.33
N ASP A 559 11.90 3.61 -50.37
CA ASP A 559 11.87 5.07 -50.33
C ASP A 559 12.20 5.55 -48.90
N ASP A 560 12.13 6.87 -48.65
CA ASP A 560 12.43 7.47 -47.34
C ASP A 560 11.32 7.26 -46.29
N SER A 561 10.26 6.50 -46.61
CA SER A 561 9.19 6.18 -45.67
C SER A 561 9.63 5.11 -44.67
N SER A 562 8.88 4.97 -43.58
CA SER A 562 9.08 3.86 -42.63
C SER A 562 8.80 2.50 -43.28
N VAL A 563 9.46 1.44 -42.81
CA VAL A 563 9.26 0.07 -43.32
C VAL A 563 7.78 -0.36 -43.31
N PRO A 564 6.97 -0.13 -42.26
CA PRO A 564 5.53 -0.41 -42.29
C PRO A 564 4.78 0.29 -43.44
N GLN A 565 5.15 1.53 -43.77
CA GLN A 565 4.56 2.27 -44.88
C GLN A 565 5.00 1.70 -46.24
N ILE A 566 6.27 1.33 -46.39
CA ILE A 566 6.80 0.68 -47.60
C ILE A 566 6.05 -0.64 -47.86
N LEU A 567 5.89 -1.46 -46.82
CA LEU A 567 5.14 -2.72 -46.90
C LEU A 567 3.66 -2.48 -47.23
N THR A 568 3.05 -1.45 -46.63
CA THR A 568 1.65 -1.09 -46.91
C THR A 568 1.44 -0.68 -48.37
N LYS A 569 2.30 0.18 -48.91
CA LYS A 569 2.20 0.66 -50.30
C LYS A 569 2.31 -0.48 -51.31
N SER A 570 3.25 -1.39 -51.09
CA SER A 570 3.59 -2.49 -52.00
C SER A 570 2.59 -3.64 -51.95
N SER A 571 2.34 -4.17 -50.75
CA SER A 571 1.44 -5.32 -50.55
C SER A 571 -0.05 -4.98 -50.62
N LYS A 572 -0.42 -3.71 -50.43
CA LYS A 572 -1.81 -3.24 -50.19
C LYS A 572 -2.43 -3.73 -48.89
N ILE A 573 -1.66 -4.42 -48.05
CA ILE A 573 -2.04 -4.82 -46.70
C ILE A 573 -1.58 -3.71 -45.75
N LYS A 574 -2.49 -3.09 -44.99
CA LYS A 574 -2.11 -2.01 -44.07
C LYS A 574 -1.33 -2.57 -42.87
N ILE A 575 -0.09 -2.12 -42.71
CA ILE A 575 0.84 -2.51 -41.64
C ILE A 575 1.02 -1.33 -40.67
N ASN A 576 0.65 -1.55 -39.41
CA ASN A 576 0.84 -0.58 -38.34
C ASN A 576 2.08 -0.89 -37.51
N ASN A 577 2.53 0.07 -36.70
CA ASN A 577 3.65 -0.13 -35.79
C ASN A 577 3.24 -1.07 -34.64
N LYS A 578 4.02 -2.13 -34.42
CA LYS A 578 3.75 -3.09 -33.34
C LYS A 578 4.36 -2.63 -32.02
N PHE A 579 5.53 -2.02 -32.06
CA PHE A 579 6.20 -1.54 -30.87
C PHE A 579 5.69 -0.16 -30.46
N SER A 580 5.40 -0.01 -29.16
CA SER A 580 5.17 1.29 -28.52
C SER A 580 6.48 1.79 -27.91
N THR A 581 6.73 1.32 -26.68
CA THR A 581 7.95 1.48 -25.90
C THR A 581 8.15 0.19 -25.11
N SER A 582 9.35 0.03 -24.56
CA SER A 582 9.61 -0.95 -23.51
C SER A 582 9.59 -0.25 -22.16
N VAL A 583 8.77 -0.74 -21.23
CA VAL A 583 8.78 -0.28 -19.84
C VAL A 583 10.01 -0.86 -19.16
N GLY A 584 10.76 -0.04 -18.45
CA GLY A 584 11.85 -0.49 -17.59
C GLY A 584 11.28 -1.12 -16.32
N ILE A 585 11.71 -2.33 -15.99
CA ILE A 585 11.17 -3.08 -14.86
C ILE A 585 12.32 -3.70 -14.07
N ARG A 586 12.32 -3.44 -12.77
CA ARG A 586 13.25 -4.04 -11.81
C ARG A 586 12.49 -4.56 -10.62
N ILE A 587 12.95 -5.67 -10.06
CA ILE A 587 12.35 -6.23 -8.85
C ILE A 587 12.54 -5.29 -7.66
N GLY A 588 11.47 -5.06 -6.92
CA GLY A 588 11.42 -4.25 -5.71
C GLY A 588 11.42 -5.14 -4.47
N ARG A 589 10.24 -5.45 -3.94
CA ARG A 589 10.09 -6.28 -2.75
C ARG A 589 9.34 -7.56 -3.15
N PRO A 590 9.77 -8.73 -2.66
CA PRO A 590 8.96 -9.94 -2.78
C PRO A 590 7.58 -9.75 -2.14
N GLU A 591 6.64 -10.56 -2.59
CA GLU A 591 5.35 -10.78 -1.97
C GLU A 591 5.50 -11.28 -0.52
N LYS A 592 4.45 -11.10 0.27
CA LYS A 592 4.44 -11.53 1.66
C LYS A 592 3.09 -12.15 1.99
N ALA A 593 3.10 -13.31 2.62
CA ALA A 593 1.94 -13.93 3.26
C ALA A 593 2.44 -14.63 4.53
N SER A 594 2.51 -13.90 5.65
CA SER A 594 3.07 -14.45 6.88
C SER A 594 2.53 -13.76 8.14
N ALA A 595 2.51 -14.51 9.24
CA ALA A 595 2.15 -13.98 10.56
C ALA A 595 3.04 -12.77 10.92
N ARG A 596 2.42 -11.68 11.37
CA ARG A 596 3.15 -10.49 11.81
C ARG A 596 3.61 -10.68 13.25
N GLN A 597 4.90 -10.96 13.41
CA GLN A 597 5.50 -11.23 14.72
C GLN A 597 6.35 -10.05 15.20
N MET A 598 6.36 -9.84 16.51
CA MET A 598 7.40 -9.00 17.14
C MET A 598 8.78 -9.64 16.96
N LYS A 599 9.84 -8.84 17.04
CA LYS A 599 11.22 -9.34 17.09
C LYS A 599 11.81 -9.05 18.47
N PRO A 600 12.04 -10.08 19.31
CA PRO A 600 11.62 -11.48 19.18
C PRO A 600 10.10 -11.68 19.32
N ALA A 601 9.62 -12.83 18.86
CA ALA A 601 8.21 -13.23 18.94
C ALA A 601 7.75 -13.32 20.40
N THR A 602 6.50 -12.90 20.67
CA THR A 602 5.93 -12.76 22.01
C THR A 602 4.59 -13.45 22.08
N HIS A 603 4.34 -14.23 23.15
CA HIS A 603 3.02 -14.86 23.37
C HIS A 603 2.12 -13.99 24.25
N THR A 604 2.70 -13.28 25.23
CA THR A 604 1.95 -12.38 26.13
C THR A 604 2.68 -11.06 26.37
N LEU A 605 1.92 -9.97 26.46
CA LEU A 605 2.44 -8.65 26.83
C LEU A 605 2.65 -8.55 28.34
N PHE A 606 3.59 -9.33 28.87
CA PHE A 606 3.95 -9.35 30.29
C PHE A 606 5.45 -9.10 30.46
N PRO A 607 5.88 -8.12 31.30
CA PRO A 607 7.28 -7.80 31.49
C PRO A 607 7.97 -8.83 32.40
N ILE A 608 9.13 -9.31 31.99
CA ILE A 608 9.97 -10.28 32.73
C ILE A 608 11.40 -9.81 32.93
N SER A 609 11.72 -8.56 32.53
CA SER A 609 13.06 -7.99 32.64
C SER A 609 14.11 -8.95 32.02
N ASP A 610 15.24 -9.13 32.68
CA ASP A 610 16.30 -10.07 32.28
C ASP A 610 16.14 -11.46 32.92
N LYS A 611 15.10 -11.66 33.75
CA LYS A 611 14.88 -12.91 34.51
C LYS A 611 14.46 -14.10 33.64
N GLY A 612 13.97 -13.85 32.42
CA GLY A 612 13.65 -14.88 31.44
C GLY A 612 14.81 -15.31 30.53
N GLY A 613 16.00 -14.74 30.73
CA GLY A 613 17.17 -14.96 29.88
C GLY A 613 17.00 -14.49 28.43
N PRO A 614 17.89 -14.90 27.51
CA PRO A 614 17.88 -14.46 26.12
C PRO A 614 16.59 -14.79 25.36
N THR A 615 15.92 -15.89 25.75
CA THR A 615 14.67 -16.35 25.13
C THR A 615 13.43 -15.65 25.65
N ARG A 616 13.58 -14.75 26.63
CA ARG A 616 12.47 -14.04 27.29
C ARG A 616 11.40 -14.99 27.82
N ASP A 617 11.81 -16.02 28.54
CA ASP A 617 10.93 -17.09 29.00
C ASP A 617 10.29 -16.79 30.38
N LEU A 618 8.97 -16.68 30.42
CA LEU A 618 8.19 -16.52 31.66
C LEU A 618 8.38 -17.69 32.62
N LEU A 619 8.53 -18.92 32.13
CA LEU A 619 8.69 -20.09 33.00
C LEU A 619 10.00 -20.00 33.79
N LYS A 620 11.09 -19.61 33.13
CA LYS A 620 12.37 -19.33 33.79
C LYS A 620 12.25 -18.16 34.76
N ALA A 621 11.60 -17.08 34.36
CA ALA A 621 11.38 -15.93 35.24
C ALA A 621 10.60 -16.31 36.52
N SER A 622 9.59 -17.18 36.38
CA SER A 622 8.74 -17.66 37.48
C SER A 622 9.47 -18.51 38.53
N ARG A 623 10.70 -18.98 38.24
CA ARG A 623 11.53 -19.70 39.22
C ARG A 623 12.16 -18.77 40.26
N ASN A 624 12.19 -17.46 40.02
CA ASN A 624 12.63 -16.49 41.02
C ASN A 624 11.56 -16.35 42.10
N GLU A 625 11.95 -16.54 43.36
CA GLU A 625 11.07 -16.42 44.52
C GLU A 625 10.51 -15.00 44.68
N HIS A 626 11.39 -13.99 44.61
CA HIS A 626 11.02 -12.57 44.61
C HIS A 626 11.14 -11.97 43.20
N PHE A 627 10.08 -12.10 42.40
CA PHE A 627 10.03 -11.54 41.06
C PHE A 627 9.57 -10.09 41.08
N PHE A 628 10.40 -9.17 40.59
CA PHE A 628 10.09 -7.74 40.48
C PHE A 628 9.92 -7.31 39.02
N ALA A 629 8.89 -6.51 38.74
CA ALA A 629 8.65 -5.93 37.44
C ALA A 629 8.05 -4.52 37.54
N ASN A 630 8.28 -3.70 36.51
CA ASN A 630 7.59 -2.42 36.38
C ASN A 630 6.18 -2.65 35.84
N LEU A 631 5.18 -2.46 36.68
CA LEU A 631 3.79 -2.79 36.40
C LEU A 631 2.88 -1.66 36.86
N HIS A 632 1.72 -1.56 36.22
CA HIS A 632 0.62 -0.74 36.70
C HIS A 632 0.31 -1.05 38.18
N ASN A 633 0.19 0.00 38.99
CA ASN A 633 0.07 -0.03 40.45
C ASN A 633 -1.36 -0.38 40.89
N ARG A 634 -1.83 -1.52 40.43
CA ARG A 634 -3.14 -2.08 40.76
C ARG A 634 -3.02 -3.15 41.85
N HIS A 635 -3.93 -3.12 42.83
CA HIS A 635 -3.87 -3.93 44.05
C HIS A 635 -5.25 -4.49 44.42
N CYS A 636 -5.27 -5.68 45.01
CA CYS A 636 -6.47 -6.26 45.60
C CYS A 636 -6.42 -6.12 47.13
N GLU A 637 -7.33 -5.32 47.70
CA GLU A 637 -7.37 -5.07 49.14
C GLU A 637 -7.72 -6.32 49.96
N GLN A 638 -8.55 -7.21 49.41
CA GLN A 638 -8.96 -8.44 50.11
C GLN A 638 -7.88 -9.51 50.13
N CYS A 639 -7.15 -9.70 49.01
CA CYS A 639 -6.06 -10.68 48.93
C CYS A 639 -4.72 -10.11 49.43
N ASN A 640 -4.64 -8.80 49.57
CA ASN A 640 -3.41 -8.04 49.80
C ASN A 640 -2.30 -8.41 48.79
N GLU A 641 -2.66 -8.54 47.51
CA GLU A 641 -1.74 -8.92 46.43
C GLU A 641 -1.87 -7.98 45.22
N PRO A 642 -0.78 -7.73 44.46
CA PRO A 642 -0.83 -6.97 43.22
C PRO A 642 -1.69 -7.68 42.17
N SER A 643 -2.42 -6.90 41.37
CA SER A 643 -3.30 -7.40 40.31
C SER A 643 -2.96 -6.79 38.96
N ILE A 644 -3.41 -7.45 37.89
CA ILE A 644 -3.28 -7.01 36.49
C ILE A 644 -4.64 -6.54 35.95
N GLY A 645 -5.71 -7.32 36.19
CA GLY A 645 -7.07 -6.98 35.74
C GLY A 645 -7.83 -6.10 36.74
N ILE A 646 -8.95 -5.52 36.28
CA ILE A 646 -9.87 -4.71 37.11
C ILE A 646 -10.49 -5.55 38.24
N LYS A 647 -10.69 -6.84 37.99
CA LYS A 647 -11.14 -7.84 38.96
C LYS A 647 -9.97 -8.73 39.38
N CYS A 648 -9.83 -8.99 40.68
CA CYS A 648 -8.81 -9.90 41.19
C CYS A 648 -9.08 -11.33 40.70
N SER A 649 -8.08 -11.99 40.08
CA SER A 649 -8.26 -13.36 39.58
C SER A 649 -8.37 -14.44 40.66
N LYS A 650 -8.15 -14.11 41.93
CA LYS A 650 -8.22 -15.05 43.08
C LYS A 650 -9.56 -14.96 43.82
N CYS A 651 -9.96 -13.77 44.26
CA CYS A 651 -11.19 -13.58 45.06
C CYS A 651 -12.33 -12.88 44.30
N GLY A 652 -12.08 -12.33 43.10
CA GLY A 652 -13.11 -11.68 42.31
C GLY A 652 -13.52 -10.27 42.76
N THR A 653 -12.89 -9.66 43.76
CA THR A 653 -13.19 -8.26 44.12
C THR A 653 -12.53 -7.26 43.17
N LYS A 654 -13.12 -6.08 43.06
CA LYS A 654 -12.60 -4.98 42.24
C LYS A 654 -11.30 -4.46 42.87
N THR A 655 -10.30 -4.23 42.04
CA THR A 655 -8.97 -3.75 42.45
C THR A 655 -8.92 -2.23 42.47
N THR A 656 -8.07 -1.65 43.31
CA THR A 656 -7.78 -0.22 43.38
C THR A 656 -6.46 0.12 42.71
N VAL A 657 -6.30 1.38 42.28
CA VAL A 657 -5.09 1.89 41.63
C VAL A 657 -4.48 2.96 42.53
N THR A 658 -3.16 2.93 42.67
CA THR A 658 -2.38 3.93 43.42
C THR A 658 -1.32 4.56 42.53
N PHE A 659 -0.95 5.80 42.78
CA PHE A 659 0.10 6.51 42.06
C PHE A 659 1.36 6.58 42.93
N ARG A 660 2.55 6.65 42.31
CA ARG A 660 3.81 6.73 43.05
C ARG A 660 4.68 7.86 42.52
N CYS A 661 5.00 8.84 43.36
CA CYS A 661 5.81 9.98 42.93
C CYS A 661 7.26 9.56 42.66
N ASN A 662 7.81 9.90 41.49
CA ASN A 662 9.15 9.45 41.10
C ASN A 662 10.31 10.07 41.90
N SER A 663 10.11 11.17 42.66
CA SER A 663 11.20 11.71 43.49
C SER A 663 10.97 11.86 44.98
N CYS A 664 9.74 11.97 45.50
CA CYS A 664 9.54 11.75 46.94
C CYS A 664 9.20 10.30 47.29
N ARG A 665 8.86 9.47 46.29
CA ARG A 665 8.47 8.05 46.43
C ARG A 665 7.18 7.79 47.21
N ASP A 666 6.44 8.83 47.60
CA ASP A 666 5.13 8.72 48.24
C ASP A 666 4.11 7.99 47.36
N THR A 667 3.24 7.22 48.01
CA THR A 667 2.07 6.58 47.40
C THR A 667 0.87 7.52 47.53
N LEU A 668 0.18 7.76 46.42
CA LEU A 668 -0.89 8.76 46.30
C LEU A 668 -2.15 8.09 45.74
N THR A 669 -3.31 8.66 46.06
CA THR A 669 -4.61 8.27 45.48
C THR A 669 -4.92 9.02 44.18
N GLU A 670 -4.21 10.11 43.94
CA GLU A 670 -4.39 11.00 42.79
C GLU A 670 -3.11 11.08 41.93
N PRO A 671 -3.24 11.42 40.63
CA PRO A 671 -2.13 11.45 39.68
C PRO A 671 -1.18 12.65 39.85
N TYR A 672 -1.33 13.45 40.90
CA TYR A 672 -0.54 14.64 41.14
C TYR A 672 0.03 14.68 42.57
N CYS A 673 1.32 14.97 42.67
CA CYS A 673 2.03 15.04 43.95
C CYS A 673 2.13 16.49 44.41
N GLU A 674 1.28 16.91 45.34
CA GLU A 674 1.29 18.28 45.90
C GLU A 674 2.65 18.68 46.47
N LYS A 675 3.33 17.76 47.17
CA LYS A 675 4.67 18.01 47.75
C LYS A 675 5.74 18.34 46.71
N CYS A 676 5.59 17.84 45.47
CA CYS A 676 6.60 17.98 44.42
C CYS A 676 6.11 18.74 43.20
N LYS A 677 4.85 19.20 43.22
CA LYS A 677 4.17 19.92 42.14
C LYS A 677 4.38 19.27 40.76
N ARG A 678 4.18 17.95 40.69
CA ARG A 678 4.37 17.16 39.46
C ARG A 678 3.44 15.96 39.40
N LYS A 679 3.21 15.47 38.18
CA LYS A 679 2.47 14.23 37.93
C LYS A 679 3.20 13.02 38.52
N ALA A 680 2.44 12.12 39.13
CA ALA A 680 2.91 10.86 39.67
C ALA A 680 2.39 9.70 38.80
N PRO A 681 3.27 8.82 38.29
CA PRO A 681 2.84 7.71 37.45
C PRO A 681 2.00 6.67 38.20
N ALA A 682 1.10 6.03 37.47
CA ALA A 682 0.29 4.90 37.93
C ALA A 682 1.03 3.55 37.84
N HIS A 683 2.35 3.54 37.72
CA HIS A 683 3.16 2.32 37.64
C HIS A 683 4.44 2.45 38.47
N SER A 684 4.98 1.32 38.91
CA SER A 684 6.27 1.28 39.59
C SER A 684 6.88 -0.12 39.58
N HIS A 685 8.17 -0.22 39.88
CA HIS A 685 8.82 -1.49 40.17
C HIS A 685 8.30 -2.06 41.50
N LYS A 686 7.60 -3.19 41.42
CA LYS A 686 7.02 -3.90 42.56
C LYS A 686 7.18 -5.41 42.43
N GLU A 687 7.09 -6.10 43.55
CA GLU A 687 7.07 -7.56 43.59
C GLU A 687 5.74 -8.07 42.99
N PHE A 688 5.80 -9.17 42.25
CA PHE A 688 4.63 -9.83 41.68
C PHE A 688 4.74 -11.36 41.81
N PRO A 689 3.72 -12.06 42.33
CA PRO A 689 3.77 -13.51 42.58
C PRO A 689 3.62 -14.32 41.29
N LEU A 690 4.59 -14.22 40.38
CA LEU A 690 4.53 -14.75 39.02
C LEU A 690 4.29 -16.27 38.98
N LYS A 691 4.98 -17.03 39.83
CA LYS A 691 4.84 -18.50 39.91
C LYS A 691 3.42 -18.92 40.25
N ALA A 692 2.86 -18.34 41.32
CA ALA A 692 1.51 -18.66 41.76
C ALA A 692 0.47 -18.25 40.70
N ARG A 693 0.62 -17.07 40.11
CA ARG A 693 -0.30 -16.57 39.06
C ARG A 693 -0.22 -17.41 37.78
N LEU A 694 0.96 -17.88 37.39
CA LEU A 694 1.13 -18.76 36.25
C LEU A 694 0.51 -20.15 36.49
N LEU A 695 0.59 -20.69 37.72
CA LEU A 695 -0.08 -21.95 38.06
C LEU A 695 -1.61 -21.81 37.98
N LEU A 696 -2.17 -20.75 38.58
CA LEU A 696 -3.60 -20.46 38.50
C LEU A 696 -4.08 -20.28 37.05
N ALA A 697 -3.31 -19.58 36.22
CA ALA A 697 -3.61 -19.41 34.81
C ALA A 697 -3.65 -20.75 34.05
N GLN A 698 -2.68 -21.65 34.31
CA GLN A 698 -2.63 -22.97 33.70
C GLN A 698 -3.79 -23.87 34.15
N GLU A 699 -4.14 -23.83 35.44
CA GLU A 699 -5.28 -24.57 35.99
C GLU A 699 -6.60 -24.08 35.39
N LYS A 700 -6.83 -22.76 35.38
CA LYS A 700 -8.02 -22.15 34.80
C LYS A 700 -8.20 -22.49 33.32
N MET A 701 -7.11 -22.45 32.55
CA MET A 701 -7.18 -22.72 31.11
C MET A 701 -7.11 -24.22 30.77
N GLY A 702 -6.68 -25.07 31.72
CA GLY A 702 -6.39 -26.47 31.47
C GLY A 702 -5.26 -26.67 30.45
N ILE A 703 -4.32 -25.74 30.37
CA ILE A 703 -3.21 -25.72 29.40
C ILE A 703 -1.90 -25.57 30.16
N ARG A 704 -0.95 -26.45 29.90
CA ARG A 704 0.41 -26.34 30.46
C ARG A 704 1.29 -25.46 29.57
N ALA A 705 1.99 -24.51 30.18
CA ALA A 705 3.00 -23.70 29.52
C ALA A 705 4.19 -24.57 29.10
N LYS A 706 4.76 -24.30 27.94
CA LYS A 706 5.97 -24.98 27.44
C LYS A 706 7.13 -23.99 27.35
N GLU A 707 8.35 -24.40 27.69
CA GLU A 707 9.52 -23.54 27.46
C GLU A 707 9.87 -23.49 25.96
N PRO A 708 10.11 -22.30 25.36
CA PRO A 708 10.02 -20.98 25.96
C PRO A 708 8.59 -20.38 25.92
N PHE A 709 8.08 -19.94 27.08
CA PHE A 709 6.84 -19.15 27.16
C PHE A 709 7.17 -17.65 27.10
N LYS A 710 7.17 -17.09 25.90
CA LYS A 710 7.78 -15.79 25.61
C LYS A 710 6.97 -14.57 26.10
N GLY A 711 7.62 -13.73 26.90
CA GLY A 711 7.15 -12.40 27.35
C GLY A 711 7.99 -11.25 26.81
N LEU A 712 7.89 -10.08 27.48
CA LEU A 712 8.62 -8.86 27.11
C LEU A 712 9.72 -8.53 28.11
N LYS A 713 10.80 -7.89 27.67
CA LYS A 713 11.79 -7.34 28.61
C LYS A 713 11.17 -6.22 29.46
N GLU A 714 10.47 -5.30 28.83
CA GLU A 714 9.73 -4.22 29.47
C GLU A 714 8.47 -3.89 28.67
N LEU A 715 7.46 -3.34 29.35
CA LEU A 715 6.30 -2.73 28.69
C LEU A 715 6.67 -1.33 28.20
N ILE A 716 6.26 -0.99 26.98
CA ILE A 716 6.50 0.33 26.38
C ILE A 716 5.29 1.26 26.48
N SER A 717 4.15 0.76 26.95
CA SER A 717 2.95 1.56 27.21
C SER A 717 3.17 2.56 28.35
N GLU A 718 2.54 3.72 28.27
CA GLU A 718 2.62 4.79 29.28
C GLU A 718 2.28 4.28 30.69
N ASP A 719 1.17 3.56 30.84
CA ASP A 719 0.71 3.05 32.14
C ASP A 719 1.31 1.71 32.57
N LYS A 720 2.19 1.12 31.73
CA LYS A 720 2.83 -0.19 31.99
C LYS A 720 1.81 -1.28 32.41
N ILE A 721 0.68 -1.35 31.72
CA ILE A 721 -0.36 -2.36 31.97
C ILE A 721 0.04 -3.68 31.30
N ALA A 722 0.11 -4.75 32.09
CA ALA A 722 0.42 -6.09 31.58
C ALA A 722 -0.85 -6.81 31.08
N GLU A 723 -0.67 -7.76 30.16
CA GLU A 723 -1.73 -8.64 29.69
C GLU A 723 -1.91 -9.84 30.65
N PRO A 724 -3.15 -10.35 30.85
CA PRO A 724 -3.38 -11.60 31.56
C PRO A 724 -2.63 -12.80 30.94
N LEU A 725 -2.03 -13.63 31.78
CA LEU A 725 -1.18 -14.75 31.36
C LEU A 725 -1.96 -15.82 30.60
N GLU A 726 -3.24 -15.99 30.92
CA GLU A 726 -4.17 -16.92 30.30
C GLU A 726 -4.23 -16.73 28.78
N LYS A 727 -4.23 -15.47 28.31
CA LYS A 727 -4.21 -15.15 26.87
C LYS A 727 -2.94 -15.68 26.22
N GLY A 728 -1.79 -15.48 26.87
CA GLY A 728 -0.51 -16.02 26.40
C GLY A 728 -0.47 -17.53 26.28
N LEU A 729 -1.05 -18.24 27.25
CA LEU A 729 -1.07 -19.72 27.27
C LEU A 729 -1.82 -20.28 26.07
N VAL A 730 -3.01 -19.74 25.78
CA VAL A 730 -3.80 -20.18 24.63
C VAL A 730 -3.08 -19.85 23.33
N ARG A 731 -2.50 -18.63 23.20
CA ARG A 731 -1.70 -18.27 22.01
C ARG A 731 -0.56 -19.25 21.79
N GLN A 732 0.24 -19.55 22.83
CA GLN A 732 1.34 -20.51 22.73
C GLN A 732 0.84 -21.90 22.29
N SER A 733 -0.28 -22.38 22.85
CA SER A 733 -0.80 -23.71 22.54
C SER A 733 -1.23 -23.87 21.08
N LEU A 734 -1.57 -22.77 20.41
CA LEU A 734 -2.01 -22.72 19.01
C LEU A 734 -0.94 -22.18 18.05
N GLY A 735 0.30 -21.98 18.53
CA GLY A 735 1.38 -21.43 17.70
C GLY A 735 1.20 -19.96 17.29
N LEU A 736 0.38 -19.21 18.02
CA LEU A 736 0.07 -17.81 17.77
C LEU A 736 0.98 -16.88 18.57
N THR A 737 1.14 -15.65 18.08
CA THR A 737 1.89 -14.59 18.74
C THR A 737 1.08 -13.30 18.78
N THR A 738 1.35 -12.45 19.76
CA THR A 738 0.71 -11.14 19.88
C THR A 738 1.59 -10.03 19.29
N PHE A 739 0.96 -8.99 18.77
CA PHE A 739 1.61 -7.73 18.45
C PHE A 739 1.51 -6.74 19.63
N LYS A 740 2.10 -5.54 19.47
CA LYS A 740 2.29 -4.54 20.53
C LYS A 740 1.00 -4.07 21.22
N ASP A 741 -0.13 -4.18 20.54
CA ASP A 741 -1.47 -3.73 20.96
C ASP A 741 -2.36 -4.89 21.42
N GLY A 742 -1.82 -6.11 21.55
CA GLY A 742 -2.57 -7.29 21.99
C GLY A 742 -3.28 -8.05 20.86
N THR A 743 -3.21 -7.55 19.63
CA THR A 743 -3.85 -8.18 18.46
C THR A 743 -2.99 -9.30 17.86
N ILE A 744 -3.65 -10.25 17.20
CA ILE A 744 -3.01 -11.24 16.33
C ILE A 744 -3.13 -10.71 14.90
N ARG A 745 -2.01 -10.64 14.17
CA ARG A 745 -1.96 -10.01 12.85
C ARG A 745 -1.30 -10.93 11.83
N PHE A 746 -1.77 -10.87 10.59
CA PHE A 746 -1.18 -11.51 9.42
C PHE A 746 -0.85 -10.43 8.40
N ASP A 747 0.40 -10.40 7.91
CA ASP A 747 0.79 -9.48 6.85
C ASP A 747 0.67 -10.21 5.51
N ALA A 748 -0.22 -9.71 4.64
CA ALA A 748 -0.36 -10.14 3.25
C ALA A 748 -0.02 -8.97 2.30
N THR A 749 0.53 -9.26 1.12
CA THR A 749 0.59 -8.28 0.04
C THR A 749 -0.78 -8.19 -0.63
N ASN A 750 -1.40 -7.00 -0.57
CA ASN A 750 -2.68 -6.76 -1.21
C ASN A 750 -2.49 -6.54 -2.71
N SER A 751 -3.38 -7.13 -3.50
CA SER A 751 -3.49 -6.93 -4.94
C SER A 751 -4.97 -6.69 -5.28
N PRO A 752 -5.29 -5.78 -6.22
CA PRO A 752 -6.67 -5.48 -6.55
C PRO A 752 -7.34 -6.66 -7.24
N LEU A 753 -8.64 -6.81 -7.01
CA LEU A 753 -9.50 -7.74 -7.73
C LEU A 753 -10.90 -7.13 -7.84
N THR A 754 -11.45 -7.06 -9.03
CA THR A 754 -12.82 -6.55 -9.27
C THR A 754 -13.78 -7.62 -9.73
N GLN A 755 -13.26 -8.68 -10.35
CA GLN A 755 -14.05 -9.83 -10.75
C GLN A 755 -13.28 -11.11 -10.46
N PHE A 756 -14.01 -12.20 -10.21
CA PHE A 756 -13.44 -13.52 -10.00
C PHE A 756 -14.30 -14.58 -10.69
N LYS A 757 -13.73 -15.77 -10.85
CA LYS A 757 -14.49 -16.98 -11.17
C LYS A 757 -14.51 -17.90 -9.95
N PRO A 758 -15.62 -18.61 -9.68
CA PRO A 758 -15.64 -19.60 -8.59
C PRO A 758 -14.48 -20.60 -8.66
N SER A 759 -14.11 -21.02 -9.88
CA SER A 759 -12.97 -21.92 -10.14
C SER A 759 -11.61 -21.36 -9.72
N TRP A 760 -11.43 -20.03 -9.70
CA TRP A 760 -10.18 -19.38 -9.29
C TRP A 760 -9.96 -19.38 -7.78
N ILE A 761 -11.05 -19.30 -7.02
CA ILE A 761 -11.01 -19.17 -5.56
C ILE A 761 -11.37 -20.47 -4.83
N GLY A 762 -11.72 -21.53 -5.58
CA GLY A 762 -12.05 -22.84 -5.03
C GLY A 762 -13.35 -22.85 -4.20
N THR A 763 -14.29 -21.95 -4.50
CA THR A 763 -15.56 -21.83 -3.76
C THR A 763 -16.72 -22.40 -4.58
N SER A 764 -17.62 -23.17 -3.94
CA SER A 764 -18.78 -23.74 -4.63
C SER A 764 -19.84 -22.68 -4.95
N ILE A 765 -20.67 -22.97 -5.95
CA ILE A 765 -21.77 -22.08 -6.35
C ILE A 765 -22.81 -21.94 -5.23
N GLU A 766 -23.07 -23.04 -4.50
CA GLU A 766 -23.99 -23.04 -3.36
C GLU A 766 -23.50 -22.08 -2.28
N LYS A 767 -22.19 -22.12 -1.97
CA LYS A 767 -21.61 -21.24 -0.96
C LYS A 767 -21.65 -19.77 -1.38
N LEU A 768 -21.41 -19.48 -2.66
CA LEU A 768 -21.53 -18.13 -3.19
C LEU A 768 -22.98 -17.62 -3.08
N LYS A 769 -23.98 -18.46 -3.35
CA LYS A 769 -25.40 -18.13 -3.17
C LYS A 769 -25.73 -17.85 -1.71
N GLU A 770 -25.18 -18.61 -0.76
CA GLU A 770 -25.31 -18.34 0.68
C GLU A 770 -24.71 -16.98 1.07
N LEU A 771 -23.57 -16.61 0.48
CA LEU A 771 -22.93 -15.29 0.65
C LEU A 771 -23.70 -14.16 -0.06
N GLY A 772 -24.76 -14.50 -0.80
CA GLY A 772 -25.66 -13.56 -1.48
C GLY A 772 -25.32 -13.31 -2.96
N TYR A 773 -24.29 -13.96 -3.51
CA TYR A 773 -23.99 -13.87 -4.94
C TYR A 773 -25.01 -14.68 -5.75
N SER A 774 -25.84 -13.99 -6.52
CA SER A 774 -26.94 -14.59 -7.27
C SER A 774 -26.73 -14.57 -8.79
N HIS A 775 -26.08 -13.53 -9.31
CA HIS A 775 -25.91 -13.29 -10.73
C HIS A 775 -24.44 -12.99 -11.09
N ASP A 776 -24.07 -13.28 -12.33
CA ASP A 776 -22.79 -12.91 -12.92
C ASP A 776 -22.79 -11.46 -13.43
N ILE A 777 -21.68 -11.02 -14.03
CA ILE A 777 -21.53 -9.65 -14.57
C ILE A 777 -22.48 -9.32 -15.72
N ASP A 778 -23.06 -10.32 -16.40
CA ASP A 778 -24.04 -10.14 -17.48
C ASP A 778 -25.48 -10.10 -16.93
N GLY A 779 -25.66 -10.25 -15.62
CA GLY A 779 -26.96 -10.38 -14.97
C GLY A 779 -27.60 -11.76 -15.14
N LYS A 780 -26.84 -12.79 -15.51
CA LYS A 780 -27.34 -14.17 -15.61
C LYS A 780 -27.19 -14.90 -14.28
N PRO A 781 -28.12 -15.79 -13.90
CA PRO A 781 -27.96 -16.61 -12.71
C PRO A 781 -26.65 -17.39 -12.69
N ILE A 782 -26.05 -17.55 -11.50
CA ILE A 782 -24.82 -18.34 -11.34
C ILE A 782 -25.16 -19.84 -11.36
N GLU A 783 -24.66 -20.52 -12.40
CA GLU A 783 -24.87 -21.93 -12.73
C GLU A 783 -23.58 -22.67 -13.08
N SER A 784 -22.47 -21.96 -13.33
CA SER A 784 -21.17 -22.52 -13.70
C SER A 784 -20.02 -21.94 -12.88
N ILE A 785 -19.01 -22.77 -12.61
CA ILE A 785 -17.79 -22.36 -11.90
C ILE A 785 -16.87 -21.44 -12.72
N ASP A 786 -17.14 -21.29 -14.02
CA ASP A 786 -16.35 -20.47 -14.93
C ASP A 786 -17.02 -19.13 -15.31
N GLN A 787 -18.18 -18.83 -14.71
CA GLN A 787 -18.81 -17.52 -14.82
C GLN A 787 -17.99 -16.46 -14.07
N THR A 788 -17.91 -15.28 -14.68
CA THR A 788 -17.23 -14.13 -14.10
C THR A 788 -18.21 -13.36 -13.22
N ILE A 789 -17.88 -13.22 -11.93
CA ILE A 789 -18.71 -12.59 -10.91
C ILE A 789 -18.02 -11.30 -10.44
N GLU A 790 -18.79 -10.23 -10.23
CA GLU A 790 -18.30 -8.99 -9.60
C GLU A 790 -17.97 -9.26 -8.13
N LEU A 791 -16.77 -8.89 -7.68
CA LEU A 791 -16.42 -8.95 -6.25
C LEU A 791 -17.09 -7.80 -5.51
N ARG A 792 -17.83 -8.09 -4.43
CA ARG A 792 -18.45 -7.05 -3.61
C ARG A 792 -17.41 -6.21 -2.85
N MET A 793 -17.76 -4.97 -2.59
CA MET A 793 -16.85 -3.91 -2.12
C MET A 793 -16.01 -4.21 -0.87
N GLN A 794 -16.47 -5.07 0.06
CA GLN A 794 -15.73 -5.41 1.29
C GLN A 794 -15.37 -6.90 1.37
N ASP A 795 -15.71 -7.68 0.35
CA ASP A 795 -15.31 -9.08 0.28
C ASP A 795 -13.87 -9.18 -0.17
N VAL A 796 -13.14 -10.15 0.38
CA VAL A 796 -11.71 -10.35 0.11
C VAL A 796 -11.40 -11.81 -0.11
N VAL A 797 -10.54 -12.08 -1.10
CA VAL A 797 -9.94 -13.41 -1.30
C VAL A 797 -8.59 -13.42 -0.59
N ILE A 798 -8.44 -14.31 0.39
CA ILE A 798 -7.24 -14.37 1.23
C ILE A 798 -6.32 -15.54 0.83
N PRO A 799 -4.99 -15.43 1.04
CA PRO A 799 -4.08 -16.55 0.84
C PRO A 799 -4.40 -17.73 1.77
N ASN A 800 -4.15 -18.96 1.31
CA ASN A 800 -4.36 -20.18 2.10
C ASN A 800 -3.61 -20.17 3.44
N GLU A 801 -2.40 -19.60 3.47
CA GLU A 801 -1.60 -19.42 4.69
C GLU A 801 -2.28 -18.50 5.69
N SER A 802 -2.97 -17.46 5.19
CA SER A 802 -3.79 -16.56 6.03
C SER A 802 -4.96 -17.31 6.61
N GLY A 803 -5.69 -18.07 5.79
CA GLY A 803 -6.82 -18.90 6.23
C GLY A 803 -6.44 -19.83 7.39
N ARG A 804 -5.37 -20.62 7.24
CA ARG A 804 -4.88 -21.53 8.31
C ARG A 804 -4.54 -20.80 9.61
N TYR A 805 -3.95 -19.61 9.49
CA TYR A 805 -3.61 -18.78 10.65
C TYR A 805 -4.85 -18.16 11.32
N LEU A 806 -5.85 -17.77 10.53
CA LEU A 806 -7.13 -17.26 11.02
C LEU A 806 -7.96 -18.35 11.70
N VAL A 807 -7.99 -19.59 11.20
CA VAL A 807 -8.64 -20.73 11.90
C VAL A 807 -8.08 -20.89 13.31
N SER A 808 -6.75 -20.83 13.43
CA SER A 808 -6.07 -20.90 14.74
C SER A 808 -6.46 -19.71 15.62
N THR A 809 -6.63 -18.52 15.03
CA THR A 809 -7.07 -17.30 15.73
C THR A 809 -8.53 -17.42 16.21
N CYS A 810 -9.43 -17.99 15.42
CA CYS A 810 -10.81 -18.27 15.81
C CYS A 810 -10.86 -19.24 16.99
N LYS A 811 -10.10 -20.35 16.92
CA LYS A 811 -9.96 -21.31 18.04
C LYS A 811 -9.41 -20.65 19.31
N TYR A 812 -8.48 -19.70 19.16
CA TYR A 812 -7.97 -18.89 20.26
C TYR A 812 -9.09 -18.04 20.91
N ILE A 813 -9.88 -17.34 20.09
CA ILE A 813 -10.99 -16.51 20.57
C ILE A 813 -12.03 -17.37 21.29
N ASP A 814 -12.47 -18.48 20.70
CA ASP A 814 -13.46 -19.37 21.30
C ASP A 814 -12.98 -19.98 22.62
N THR A 815 -11.70 -20.39 22.68
CA THR A 815 -11.11 -20.92 23.91
C THR A 815 -11.10 -19.85 25.01
N LEU A 816 -10.79 -18.60 24.68
CA LEU A 816 -10.85 -17.51 25.65
C LEU A 816 -12.28 -17.19 26.07
N LEU A 817 -13.23 -17.11 25.14
CA LEU A 817 -14.64 -16.87 25.47
C LEU A 817 -15.12 -17.89 26.49
N VAL A 818 -14.92 -19.18 26.22
CA VAL A 818 -15.37 -20.27 27.10
C VAL A 818 -14.60 -20.30 28.42
N LYS A 819 -13.27 -20.41 28.39
CA LYS A 819 -12.48 -20.72 29.60
C LYS A 819 -12.06 -19.48 30.39
N PHE A 820 -11.77 -18.37 29.72
CA PHE A 820 -11.27 -17.18 30.38
C PHE A 820 -12.40 -16.23 30.80
N TYR A 821 -13.37 -16.01 29.91
CA TYR A 821 -14.48 -15.08 30.10
C TYR A 821 -15.78 -15.74 30.59
N GLY A 822 -15.93 -17.06 30.49
CA GLY A 822 -17.16 -17.77 30.87
C GLY A 822 -18.35 -17.41 29.97
N LYS A 823 -18.10 -17.27 28.67
CA LYS A 823 -19.07 -16.95 27.61
C LYS A 823 -19.13 -18.08 26.58
N THR A 824 -20.14 -18.06 25.73
CA THR A 824 -20.29 -19.04 24.63
C THR A 824 -19.22 -18.82 23.57
N SER A 825 -18.81 -19.89 22.88
CA SER A 825 -17.98 -19.78 21.69
C SER A 825 -18.72 -19.01 20.58
N PHE A 826 -17.95 -18.40 19.69
CA PHE A 826 -18.46 -17.57 18.61
C PHE A 826 -18.26 -18.23 17.24
N TYR A 827 -17.03 -18.59 16.87
CA TYR A 827 -16.71 -19.04 15.52
C TYR A 827 -17.03 -20.51 15.28
N ASN A 828 -16.57 -21.39 16.18
CA ASN A 828 -16.72 -22.85 16.06
C ASN A 828 -16.15 -23.47 14.77
N VAL A 829 -15.15 -22.81 14.16
CA VAL A 829 -14.53 -23.24 12.90
C VAL A 829 -13.39 -24.24 13.10
N ASN A 830 -13.31 -25.23 12.20
CA ASN A 830 -12.34 -26.32 12.25
C ASN A 830 -11.30 -26.26 11.13
N ASN A 831 -11.71 -25.81 9.95
CA ASN A 831 -10.95 -25.78 8.70
C ASN A 831 -11.10 -24.41 8.01
N THR A 832 -10.43 -24.26 6.86
CA THR A 832 -10.38 -23.00 6.11
C THR A 832 -11.66 -22.70 5.35
N GLU A 833 -12.45 -23.73 5.03
CA GLU A 833 -13.69 -23.63 4.27
C GLU A 833 -14.87 -23.16 5.14
N GLU A 834 -14.76 -23.32 6.46
CA GLU A 834 -15.70 -22.85 7.47
C GLU A 834 -15.46 -21.38 7.90
N LEU A 835 -14.33 -20.77 7.51
CA LEU A 835 -14.08 -19.33 7.67
C LEU A 835 -14.82 -18.52 6.61
#